data_AF-F4PTL8-F1
#
_entry.id   AF-F4PTL8-F1
#
_cell.length_a   1.000
_cell.length_b   1.000
_cell.length_c   1.000
_cell.angle_alpha   90.00
_cell.angle_beta   90.00
_cell.angle_gamma   90.00
#
_symmetry.space_group_name_H-M   'P 1'
#
loop_
_entity.id
_entity.type
_entity.pdbx_description
1 polymer ?
#
loop_
_entity_poly.entity_id
_entity_poly.type
_entity_poly.pdbx_seq_one_letter_code
_entity_poly.pdbx_strand_id
1 'polypeptide(L)'
;MDNGQYLVGAAAQCATAGTCSSVCGYQCQTNGVTGCIYTPAVDSGNCQAVQNSTWNAARGICQVTVPQTTCTSRPNHIWLNCAAKSVSECYSPLGSDPLEDNLCVLVSTKCNTKEECEASGGCSDAYFFQSKQTVNYTNGLGKCVHGHYAYKSNWPVPTCLDDSENDSPKGCFSSTPLVFTEAECLELGPDYSWWAPAITQAQCTSQMGCKTIDTAQQNLPNNYRFNQMDQDLCETCSDISHEWTNMFEWIPGVWTPSIPVKPQWIKPDFRHSSSIQKVLDFGAIATELNYGYYTHVSDLLRSASLCRMERVEENLNSISCSCSGPGGSECFTTSALMLGETKPCANEQSSFSFSYGMLQFKESSVPFACTSVLVSQVSRQLFKATELQTLSSNFVSYRKPDDFALLNSRGAIIGTILSDGVKIQAQGVNSYTLCFSSSATPESYKLSVLDFVIEEDILVPMEVNITSIIDSTDNITYKCAFLPNVNPTATYLLVARIDDYQNKQKEVFDKGATGLIYTLAVIFLLASIWGLVQLAITGYKCYQGLEKPKLVHSLIVTVTVFMLIRSIYFFILPSGKLSTSAVADYILVVLPTFIYFTAFTIIIVLWYIIVKSRTQRNILRRIGLMIGTINAILYILFIIIILVFHLTESNPTNDCIGRMVVEANTTTPQRIVSIVYAVVQAVISLVIGAAFVYLGGTLYFMMRFKKVDVDNDHRDQQQKRISVVTLACSVGFILHCVFVLILVGAEPSNIIFSFIGLLITEVIPVISILYSYNQGSLSGVKQTTNTSKLSYVTDSRENFNSSANSSSVNRTTYDSSFTSSSRG
;
A
#
# COMPACT_ATOMS: atom_id res chain seq x y z
N MET A 1 18.29 9.58 64.42
CA MET A 1 18.49 10.52 65.54
C MET A 1 18.78 9.68 66.76
N ASP A 2 20.05 9.33 66.93
CA ASP A 2 20.54 8.71 68.16
C ASP A 2 21.03 9.82 69.09
N ASN A 3 20.91 9.59 70.40
CA ASN A 3 21.33 10.42 71.54
C ASN A 3 20.19 11.04 72.37
N GLY A 4 19.04 10.37 72.45
CA GLY A 4 18.08 10.58 73.55
C GLY A 4 18.67 10.16 74.90
N GLN A 5 19.58 10.96 75.47
CA GLN A 5 20.04 10.78 76.83
C GLN A 5 18.91 11.22 77.78
N TYR A 6 18.46 10.31 78.64
CA TYR A 6 17.43 10.61 79.63
C TYR A 6 18.08 11.20 80.88
N LEU A 7 17.67 12.41 81.27
CA LEU A 7 18.00 13.00 82.56
C LEU A 7 16.91 12.64 83.58
N VAL A 8 17.20 11.66 84.43
CA VAL A 8 16.26 11.20 85.48
C VAL A 8 16.18 12.25 86.59
N GLY A 9 14.96 12.67 86.97
CA GLY A 9 14.73 13.57 88.11
C GLY A 9 14.73 15.08 87.80
N ALA A 10 14.92 15.50 86.55
CA ALA A 10 15.07 16.90 86.16
C ALA A 10 13.80 17.55 85.57
N ALA A 11 12.59 17.10 85.94
CA ALA A 11 11.34 17.54 85.30
C ALA A 11 11.11 19.06 85.35
N ALA A 12 11.52 19.73 86.44
CA ALA A 12 11.42 21.19 86.59
C ALA A 12 12.50 21.98 85.82
N GLN A 13 13.63 21.35 85.50
CA GLN A 13 14.76 21.94 84.74
C GLN A 13 14.75 21.50 83.26
N CYS A 14 13.74 20.74 82.84
CA CYS A 14 13.66 20.16 81.50
C CYS A 14 13.57 21.21 80.39
N ALA A 15 12.93 22.35 80.65
CA ALA A 15 12.80 23.43 79.68
C ALA A 15 14.13 24.14 79.39
N THR A 16 15.08 24.11 80.34
CA THR A 16 16.42 24.72 80.21
C THR A 16 17.48 23.71 79.77
N ALA A 17 17.21 22.41 79.92
CA ALA A 17 18.06 21.36 79.40
C ALA A 17 17.73 21.15 77.91
N GLY A 18 18.71 21.26 77.03
CA GLY A 18 18.56 20.98 75.61
C GLY A 18 19.88 20.50 75.03
N THR A 19 19.84 20.09 73.78
CA THR A 19 21.01 19.64 73.04
C THR A 19 21.15 20.45 71.77
N CYS A 20 22.37 20.93 71.51
CA CYS A 20 22.67 21.62 70.28
C CYS A 20 22.91 20.63 69.13
N SER A 21 22.47 20.98 67.92
CA SER A 21 22.81 20.21 66.71
C SER A 21 24.27 20.35 66.29
N SER A 22 24.96 21.40 66.76
CA SER A 22 26.39 21.65 66.55
C SER A 22 27.17 21.64 67.86
N VAL A 23 28.49 21.70 67.75
CA VAL A 23 29.42 21.84 68.88
C VAL A 23 29.88 23.29 68.99
N CYS A 24 30.15 23.76 70.21
CA CYS A 24 30.52 25.15 70.49
C CYS A 24 32.03 25.41 70.32
N GLY A 25 32.67 24.59 69.49
CA GLY A 25 34.10 24.64 69.22
C GLY A 25 34.79 23.31 69.49
N TYR A 26 36.10 23.33 69.27
CA TYR A 26 36.96 22.18 69.46
C TYR A 26 38.19 22.58 70.26
N GLN A 27 38.73 21.64 71.01
CA GLN A 27 39.98 21.79 71.73
C GLN A 27 40.84 20.56 71.48
N CYS A 28 42.14 20.78 71.31
CA CYS A 28 43.08 19.69 71.21
C CYS A 28 43.45 19.23 72.62
N GLN A 29 43.15 17.98 72.95
CA GLN A 29 43.43 17.41 74.26
C GLN A 29 44.39 16.23 74.14
N THR A 30 45.19 16.01 75.19
CA THR A 30 46.03 14.82 75.29
C THR A 30 45.16 13.61 75.62
N ASN A 31 45.33 12.55 74.84
CA ASN A 31 44.67 11.27 75.05
C ASN A 31 45.43 10.41 76.07
N GLY A 32 45.50 10.91 77.31
CA GLY A 32 46.03 10.20 78.48
C GLY A 32 47.48 10.53 78.86
N VAL A 33 48.28 11.19 78.00
CA VAL A 33 49.68 11.52 78.32
C VAL A 33 50.05 12.94 77.91
N THR A 34 50.39 13.78 78.88
CA THR A 34 51.07 15.07 78.70
C THR A 34 52.45 14.97 79.33
N GLY A 35 53.52 15.27 78.60
CA GLY A 35 54.87 15.24 79.16
C GLY A 35 55.96 14.91 78.15
N CYS A 36 57.13 14.53 78.66
CA CYS A 36 58.28 14.21 77.84
C CYS A 36 58.21 12.77 77.32
N ILE A 37 58.44 12.57 76.03
CA ILE A 37 58.43 11.25 75.38
C ILE A 37 59.81 10.99 74.78
N TYR A 38 60.38 9.82 75.07
CA TYR A 38 61.61 9.35 74.45
C TYR A 38 61.29 8.51 73.22
N THR A 39 61.61 9.03 72.02
CA THR A 39 61.18 8.45 70.74
C THR A 39 61.94 7.20 70.27
N PRO A 40 63.21 6.93 70.66
CA PRO A 40 63.91 5.71 70.23
C PRO A 40 63.44 4.42 70.90
N ALA A 41 62.62 4.49 71.95
CA ALA A 41 62.13 3.31 72.64
C ALA A 41 60.98 2.67 71.85
N VAL A 42 61.30 1.61 71.11
CA VAL A 42 60.36 0.78 70.36
C VAL A 42 59.68 -0.31 71.21
N ASP A 43 60.20 -0.57 72.40
CA ASP A 43 59.66 -1.57 73.33
C ASP A 43 59.91 -1.18 74.80
N SER A 44 59.32 -1.98 75.71
CA SER A 44 59.44 -1.77 77.15
C SER A 44 60.87 -1.87 77.68
N GLY A 45 61.74 -2.67 77.04
CA GLY A 45 63.13 -2.86 77.46
C GLY A 45 63.98 -1.63 77.17
N ASN A 46 63.87 -1.09 75.95
CA ASN A 46 64.53 0.16 75.56
C ASN A 46 64.02 1.34 76.39
N CYS A 47 62.74 1.33 76.77
CA CYS A 47 62.22 2.36 77.65
C CYS A 47 62.84 2.30 79.04
N GLN A 48 62.89 1.12 79.67
CA GLN A 48 63.45 0.94 81.02
C GLN A 48 64.95 1.31 81.12
N ALA A 49 65.69 1.28 80.00
CA ALA A 49 67.08 1.74 79.96
C ALA A 49 67.23 3.26 80.13
N VAL A 50 66.16 4.03 79.95
CA VAL A 50 66.14 5.49 80.14
C VAL A 50 65.79 5.82 81.60
N GLN A 51 66.60 6.64 82.27
CA GLN A 51 66.32 7.03 83.65
C GLN A 51 65.01 7.82 83.77
N ASN A 52 64.22 7.50 84.81
CA ASN A 52 62.93 8.12 85.13
C ASN A 52 61.86 7.95 84.03
N SER A 53 61.93 6.86 83.27
CA SER A 53 60.95 6.52 82.26
C SER A 53 59.94 5.47 82.72
N THR A 54 58.78 5.46 82.08
CA THR A 54 57.73 4.45 82.21
C THR A 54 57.20 4.09 80.83
N TRP A 55 57.15 2.79 80.53
CA TRP A 55 56.56 2.28 79.29
C TRP A 55 55.04 2.26 79.39
N ASN A 56 54.37 3.00 78.50
CA ASN A 56 52.92 2.95 78.36
C ASN A 56 52.56 1.94 77.25
N ALA A 57 52.31 0.70 77.66
CA ALA A 57 52.01 -0.40 76.73
C ALA A 57 50.73 -0.18 75.92
N ALA A 58 49.75 0.57 76.45
CA ALA A 58 48.49 0.84 75.75
C ALA A 58 48.66 1.82 74.58
N ARG A 59 49.74 2.60 74.56
CA ARG A 59 50.02 3.61 73.53
C ARG A 59 51.33 3.38 72.78
N GLY A 60 52.11 2.37 73.20
CA GLY A 60 53.41 2.07 72.60
C GLY A 60 54.45 3.17 72.78
N ILE A 61 54.42 3.92 73.89
CA ILE A 61 55.34 5.06 74.11
C ILE A 61 56.14 4.95 75.40
N CYS A 62 57.34 5.53 75.41
CA CYS A 62 58.17 5.69 76.58
C CYS A 62 58.06 7.10 77.17
N GLN A 63 57.32 7.23 78.26
CA GLN A 63 57.12 8.50 78.95
C GLN A 63 58.26 8.75 79.95
N VAL A 64 58.88 9.93 79.90
CA VAL A 64 59.95 10.34 80.83
C VAL A 64 59.44 11.44 81.77
N THR A 65 59.62 11.25 83.07
CA THR A 65 59.15 12.21 84.09
C THR A 65 60.22 13.29 84.32
N VAL A 66 60.27 14.30 83.44
CA VAL A 66 61.18 15.47 83.53
C VAL A 66 60.45 16.79 83.20
N PRO A 67 60.92 17.96 83.70
CA PRO A 67 60.36 19.26 83.32
C PRO A 67 60.52 19.57 81.82
N GLN A 68 59.62 20.40 81.26
CA GLN A 68 59.63 20.78 79.83
C GLN A 68 60.99 21.26 79.32
N THR A 69 61.66 22.14 80.09
CA THR A 69 62.99 22.69 79.73
C THR A 69 64.08 21.62 79.65
N THR A 70 63.96 20.56 80.46
CA THR A 70 64.90 19.42 80.43
C THR A 70 64.55 18.45 79.31
N CYS A 71 63.26 18.32 78.98
CA CYS A 71 62.83 17.49 77.87
C CYS A 71 63.34 18.04 76.52
N THR A 72 63.09 19.32 76.25
CA THR A 72 63.43 19.96 74.97
C THR A 72 64.94 20.15 74.77
N SER A 73 65.74 20.11 75.83
CA SER A 73 67.21 20.20 75.75
C SER A 73 67.90 18.86 75.51
N ARG A 74 67.19 17.73 75.66
CA ARG A 74 67.76 16.40 75.43
C ARG A 74 67.51 15.94 73.98
N PRO A 75 68.51 15.35 73.31
CA PRO A 75 68.30 14.74 72.00
C PRO A 75 67.30 13.58 72.12
N ASN A 76 66.49 13.38 71.08
CA ASN A 76 65.50 12.31 70.97
C ASN A 76 64.38 12.33 72.04
N HIS A 77 64.16 13.48 72.67
CA HIS A 77 63.05 13.71 73.59
C HIS A 77 62.11 14.76 72.99
N ILE A 78 60.81 14.47 73.00
CA ILE A 78 59.77 15.37 72.50
C ILE A 78 58.84 15.70 73.66
N TRP A 79 58.65 17.00 73.92
CA TRP A 79 57.66 17.46 74.87
C TRP A 79 56.29 17.50 74.20
N LEU A 80 55.40 16.60 74.57
CA LEU A 80 54.04 16.55 74.04
C LEU A 80 53.11 17.44 74.87
N ASN A 81 52.63 18.52 74.25
CA ASN A 81 51.59 19.38 74.79
C ASN A 81 50.50 19.63 73.73
N CYS A 82 49.50 18.76 73.69
CA CYS A 82 48.40 18.88 72.72
C CYS A 82 47.54 20.13 72.96
N ALA A 83 47.42 20.62 74.19
CA ALA A 83 46.63 21.82 74.50
C ALA A 83 47.22 23.12 73.91
N ALA A 84 48.51 23.12 73.56
CA ALA A 84 49.16 24.24 72.88
C ALA A 84 49.05 24.17 71.35
N LYS A 85 48.59 23.04 70.78
CA LYS A 85 48.40 22.87 69.35
C LYS A 85 47.09 23.51 68.90
N SER A 86 47.09 24.07 67.70
CA SER A 86 45.88 24.54 67.05
C SER A 86 44.94 23.36 66.72
N VAL A 87 43.66 23.65 66.48
CA VAL A 87 42.66 22.62 66.11
C VAL A 87 43.07 21.87 64.85
N SER A 88 43.61 22.57 63.85
CA SER A 88 44.08 21.99 62.59
C SER A 88 45.36 21.16 62.73
N GLU A 89 46.15 21.37 63.78
CA GLU A 89 47.41 20.65 64.01
C GLU A 89 47.31 19.68 65.18
N CYS A 90 46.08 19.30 65.55
CA CYS A 90 45.79 18.41 66.66
C CYS A 90 46.15 16.96 66.32
N TYR A 91 47.45 16.73 66.16
CA TYR A 91 48.04 15.46 65.78
C TYR A 91 49.40 15.27 66.44
N SER A 92 49.69 14.01 66.79
CA SER A 92 50.99 13.56 67.25
C SER A 92 51.43 12.37 66.39
N PRO A 93 52.63 12.41 65.76
CA PRO A 93 53.18 11.27 65.05
C PRO A 93 53.67 10.15 66.00
N LEU A 94 53.50 10.33 67.31
CA LEU A 94 53.93 9.40 68.35
C LEU A 94 52.79 8.45 68.70
N GLY A 95 53.11 7.18 68.88
CA GLY A 95 52.14 6.12 69.18
C GLY A 95 52.47 4.83 68.42
N SER A 96 51.81 3.72 68.77
CA SER A 96 51.90 2.45 68.04
C SER A 96 51.26 2.52 66.65
N ASP A 97 50.14 3.23 66.55
CA ASP A 97 49.47 3.58 65.29
C ASP A 97 48.98 5.04 65.40
N PRO A 98 49.67 6.01 64.79
CA PRO A 98 49.29 7.42 64.88
C PRO A 98 47.92 7.78 64.27
N LEU A 99 47.32 6.90 63.44
CA LEU A 99 46.00 7.13 62.84
C LEU A 99 44.88 6.65 63.78
N GLU A 100 45.06 5.52 64.45
CA GLU A 100 44.07 4.96 65.37
C GLU A 100 44.26 5.43 66.83
N ASP A 101 45.52 5.57 67.26
CA ASP A 101 45.93 5.83 68.64
C ASP A 101 46.68 7.17 68.81
N ASN A 102 46.28 8.19 68.07
CA ASN A 102 46.85 9.53 68.15
C ASN A 102 46.83 10.06 69.60
N LEU A 103 48.00 10.50 70.10
CA LEU A 103 48.13 11.04 71.45
C LEU A 103 47.51 12.43 71.61
N CYS A 104 47.30 13.15 70.50
CA CYS A 104 46.54 14.40 70.46
C CYS A 104 45.19 14.13 69.79
N VAL A 105 44.11 14.24 70.55
CA VAL A 105 42.76 14.00 70.04
C VAL A 105 41.97 15.30 70.07
N LEU A 106 41.25 15.55 68.98
CA LEU A 106 40.32 16.65 68.91
C LEU A 106 39.05 16.31 69.69
N VAL A 107 38.78 17.09 70.73
CA VAL A 107 37.59 16.93 71.57
C VAL A 107 36.64 18.08 71.32
N SER A 108 35.39 17.76 71.01
CA SER A 108 34.32 18.75 70.83
C SER A 108 33.92 19.38 72.17
N THR A 109 33.79 20.70 72.19
CA THR A 109 33.23 21.45 73.31
C THR A 109 31.71 21.46 73.19
N LYS A 110 31.00 20.91 74.17
CA LYS A 110 29.53 20.91 74.18
C LYS A 110 29.00 22.32 74.48
N CYS A 111 27.95 22.73 73.77
CA CYS A 111 27.19 23.94 74.08
C CYS A 111 26.35 23.74 75.36
N ASN A 112 26.43 24.68 76.30
CA ASN A 112 25.68 24.57 77.56
C ASN A 112 24.41 25.42 77.57
N THR A 113 24.34 26.45 76.72
CA THR A 113 23.18 27.35 76.62
C THR A 113 22.61 27.40 75.21
N LYS A 114 21.35 27.85 75.10
CA LYS A 114 20.69 28.07 73.82
C LYS A 114 21.40 29.15 73.02
N GLU A 115 21.78 30.24 73.69
CA GLU A 115 22.48 31.38 73.10
C GLU A 115 23.85 30.96 72.54
N GLU A 116 24.61 30.14 73.29
CA GLU A 116 25.86 29.55 72.81
C GLU A 116 25.62 28.66 71.57
N CYS A 117 24.56 27.86 71.57
CA CYS A 117 24.24 26.97 70.45
C CYS A 117 23.87 27.75 69.19
N GLU A 118 22.99 28.74 69.30
CA GLU A 118 22.51 29.55 68.16
C GLU A 118 23.60 30.50 67.63
N ALA A 119 24.56 30.90 68.48
CA ALA A 119 25.77 31.61 68.07
C ALA A 119 26.85 30.67 67.49
N SER A 120 26.74 29.36 67.73
CA SER A 120 27.61 28.34 67.16
C SER A 120 27.06 27.80 65.83
N GLY A 121 27.84 26.93 65.18
CA GLY A 121 27.47 26.28 63.94
C GLY A 121 28.59 25.42 63.42
N GLY A 122 28.43 24.91 62.21
CA GLY A 122 29.47 24.16 61.51
C GLY A 122 29.57 24.66 60.08
N CYS A 123 30.78 24.71 59.54
CA CYS A 123 30.98 24.99 58.13
C CYS A 123 30.84 23.70 57.31
N SER A 124 30.36 23.79 56.07
CA SER A 124 30.24 22.62 55.19
C SER A 124 31.61 22.02 54.82
N ASP A 125 32.71 22.75 55.02
CA ASP A 125 34.07 22.24 54.90
C ASP A 125 34.38 21.10 55.88
N ALA A 126 33.65 21.00 57.00
CA ALA A 126 33.80 19.97 58.01
C ALA A 126 33.66 18.56 57.44
N TYR A 127 32.95 18.39 56.31
CA TYR A 127 32.88 17.15 55.55
C TYR A 127 34.28 16.60 55.23
N PHE A 128 35.18 17.46 54.77
CA PHE A 128 36.53 17.06 54.38
C PHE A 128 37.40 16.74 55.59
N PHE A 129 37.10 17.27 56.78
CA PHE A 129 37.88 17.06 58.00
C PHE A 129 37.41 15.88 58.86
N GLN A 130 36.47 15.08 58.35
CA GLN A 130 36.02 13.85 58.99
C GLN A 130 36.81 12.66 58.42
N SER A 131 37.40 11.87 59.32
CA SER A 131 38.07 10.59 59.02
C SER A 131 37.19 9.63 58.22
N LYS A 132 35.86 9.69 58.40
CA LYS A 132 34.91 8.89 57.60
C LYS A 132 34.97 9.20 56.09
N GLN A 133 35.23 10.45 55.73
CA GLN A 133 35.30 10.91 54.33
C GLN A 133 36.74 10.93 53.81
N THR A 134 37.70 11.07 54.72
CA THR A 134 39.13 11.10 54.43
C THR A 134 39.84 10.07 55.30
N VAL A 135 39.79 8.80 54.90
CA VAL A 135 40.14 7.63 55.74
C VAL A 135 41.52 7.74 56.41
N ASN A 136 42.50 8.30 55.72
CA ASN A 136 43.88 8.43 56.23
C ASN A 136 44.13 9.73 57.00
N TYR A 137 43.11 10.57 57.21
CA TYR A 137 43.20 11.81 57.98
C TYR A 137 42.48 11.65 59.32
N THR A 138 43.13 12.04 60.41
CA THR A 138 42.47 12.12 61.72
C THR A 138 41.49 13.29 61.75
N ASN A 139 40.41 13.17 62.55
CA ASN A 139 39.37 14.20 62.63
C ASN A 139 39.95 15.59 62.95
N GLY A 140 39.63 16.58 62.11
CA GLY A 140 40.04 17.98 62.25
C GLY A 140 41.46 18.31 61.80
N LEU A 141 42.26 17.33 61.35
CA LEU A 141 43.61 17.58 60.83
C LEU A 141 43.54 18.45 59.56
N GLY A 142 44.29 19.55 59.57
CA GLY A 142 44.44 20.45 58.43
C GLY A 142 45.01 19.74 57.21
N LYS A 143 44.74 20.29 56.03
CA LYS A 143 45.18 19.71 54.76
C LYS A 143 46.11 20.67 54.06
N CYS A 144 47.20 20.13 53.53
CA CYS A 144 48.04 20.89 52.61
C CYS A 144 47.43 20.76 51.21
N VAL A 145 46.84 21.83 50.69
CA VAL A 145 46.14 21.88 49.40
C VAL A 145 46.95 22.65 48.37
N HIS A 146 46.90 22.23 47.11
CA HIS A 146 47.41 22.96 45.94
C HIS A 146 46.35 23.03 44.84
N GLY A 147 46.58 23.79 43.78
CA GLY A 147 45.61 23.97 42.70
C GLY A 147 45.37 22.74 41.82
N HIS A 148 44.28 22.74 41.03
CA HIS A 148 44.03 21.70 40.02
C HIS A 148 44.99 21.91 38.84
N TYR A 149 46.10 21.18 38.82
CA TYR A 149 47.15 21.33 37.80
C TYR A 149 47.42 20.06 36.97
N ALA A 150 46.75 18.93 37.27
CA ALA A 150 46.95 17.70 36.50
C ALA A 150 46.17 17.76 35.17
N TYR A 151 46.88 17.67 34.06
CA TYR A 151 46.31 17.54 32.70
C TYR A 151 46.45 16.10 32.23
N LYS A 152 45.34 15.44 31.91
CA LYS A 152 45.33 14.10 31.31
C LYS A 152 45.14 14.23 29.80
N SER A 153 45.79 13.37 29.01
CA SER A 153 45.75 13.41 27.54
C SER A 153 44.34 13.40 26.94
N ASN A 154 43.37 12.86 27.70
CA ASN A 154 41.99 12.68 27.25
C ASN A 154 41.02 13.68 27.90
N TRP A 155 41.45 14.45 28.91
CA TRP A 155 40.64 15.42 29.64
C TRP A 155 41.32 16.79 29.62
N PRO A 156 40.82 17.75 28.82
CA PRO A 156 41.42 19.08 28.70
C PRO A 156 41.19 19.97 29.94
N VAL A 157 40.53 19.44 30.97
CA VAL A 157 40.16 20.17 32.18
C VAL A 157 41.16 19.84 33.29
N PRO A 158 41.82 20.83 33.91
CA PRO A 158 42.71 20.58 35.03
C PRO A 158 41.98 19.87 36.18
N THR A 159 42.60 18.84 36.74
CA THR A 159 42.03 18.03 37.84
C THR A 159 43.13 17.63 38.84
N CYS A 160 42.78 16.80 39.84
CA CYS A 160 43.72 16.19 40.77
C CYS A 160 44.26 14.86 40.23
N LEU A 161 45.31 14.33 40.85
CA LEU A 161 45.82 13.00 40.52
C LEU A 161 44.93 11.91 41.15
N ASP A 162 44.04 11.28 40.37
CA ASP A 162 43.05 10.29 40.84
C ASP A 162 43.59 9.20 41.78
N ASP A 163 44.86 8.79 41.63
CA ASP A 163 45.44 7.68 42.40
C ASP A 163 46.03 8.11 43.75
N SER A 164 46.30 9.40 43.95
CA SER A 164 47.09 9.88 45.10
C SER A 164 46.54 11.14 45.78
N GLU A 165 45.52 11.75 45.21
CA GLU A 165 44.94 13.01 45.67
C GLU A 165 43.42 12.95 45.71
N ASN A 166 42.86 13.73 46.63
CA ASN A 166 41.44 13.98 46.73
C ASN A 166 41.13 15.40 46.23
N ASP A 167 40.02 15.53 45.50
CA ASP A 167 39.49 16.81 45.03
C ASP A 167 38.70 17.53 46.13
N SER A 168 38.77 18.86 46.16
CA SER A 168 38.02 19.72 47.06
C SER A 168 37.78 21.11 46.46
N PRO A 169 36.83 21.90 46.99
CA PRO A 169 36.65 23.29 46.59
C PRO A 169 37.90 24.17 46.74
N LYS A 170 38.86 23.77 47.59
CA LYS A 170 40.14 24.46 47.80
C LYS A 170 41.27 23.98 46.88
N GLY A 171 41.02 22.96 46.06
CA GLY A 171 42.02 22.31 45.24
C GLY A 171 42.31 20.87 45.69
N CYS A 172 43.47 20.37 45.29
CA CYS A 172 43.90 18.99 45.50
C CYS A 172 44.68 18.84 46.80
N PHE A 173 44.41 17.79 47.56
CA PHE A 173 45.23 17.37 48.70
C PHE A 173 45.52 15.88 48.63
N SER A 174 46.66 15.44 49.15
CA SER A 174 47.03 14.02 49.08
C SER A 174 46.02 13.13 49.82
N SER A 175 45.80 11.91 49.33
CA SER A 175 44.95 10.92 50.01
C SER A 175 45.53 10.46 51.35
N THR A 176 46.82 10.69 51.59
CA THR A 176 47.54 10.48 52.86
C THR A 176 48.25 11.76 53.28
N PRO A 177 48.20 12.19 54.56
CA PRO A 177 48.87 13.42 54.99
C PRO A 177 50.37 13.41 54.68
N LEU A 178 50.83 14.36 53.86
CA LEU A 178 52.26 14.56 53.58
C LEU A 178 52.97 15.31 54.71
N VAL A 179 52.23 16.16 55.41
CA VAL A 179 52.69 17.09 56.45
C VAL A 179 51.60 17.22 57.52
N PHE A 180 51.99 17.57 58.75
CA PHE A 180 51.08 17.60 59.90
C PHE A 180 50.97 18.99 60.55
N THR A 181 51.75 19.95 60.07
CA THR A 181 51.75 21.34 60.56
C THR A 181 51.63 22.33 59.42
N GLU A 182 51.13 23.53 59.73
CA GLU A 182 51.04 24.62 58.76
C GLU A 182 52.43 25.02 58.22
N ALA A 183 53.43 25.07 59.10
CA ALA A 183 54.80 25.41 58.73
C ALA A 183 55.39 24.41 57.71
N GLU A 184 55.25 23.10 57.95
CA GLU A 184 55.71 22.07 57.02
C GLU A 184 55.00 22.15 55.66
N CYS A 185 53.70 22.49 55.65
CA CYS A 185 52.95 22.66 54.41
C CYS A 185 53.49 23.82 53.55
N LEU A 186 53.76 24.96 54.18
CA LEU A 186 54.30 26.13 53.50
C LEU A 186 55.75 25.92 53.01
N GLU A 187 56.48 24.97 53.60
CA GLU A 187 57.81 24.57 53.14
C GLU A 187 57.79 23.71 51.86
N LEU A 188 56.66 23.08 51.51
CA LEU A 188 56.54 22.27 50.28
C LEU A 188 56.59 23.09 48.99
N GLY A 189 56.24 24.38 49.06
CA GLY A 189 56.34 25.29 47.94
C GLY A 189 55.27 26.39 47.93
N PRO A 190 55.41 27.38 47.04
CA PRO A 190 54.49 28.53 46.95
C PRO A 190 53.08 28.16 46.48
N ASP A 191 52.92 27.01 45.82
CA ASP A 191 51.63 26.53 45.29
C ASP A 191 50.78 25.82 46.37
N TYR A 192 51.36 25.58 47.54
CA TYR A 192 50.69 24.92 48.66
C TYR A 192 50.15 25.93 49.66
N SER A 193 48.97 25.62 50.21
CA SER A 193 48.37 26.39 51.30
C SER A 193 47.80 25.45 52.37
N TRP A 194 47.84 25.90 53.61
CA TRP A 194 47.27 25.15 54.72
C TRP A 194 45.76 25.43 54.85
N TRP A 195 44.96 24.40 54.62
CA TRP A 195 43.53 24.45 54.79
C TRP A 195 43.15 23.90 56.16
N ALA A 196 42.83 24.81 57.08
CA ALA A 196 42.29 24.50 58.40
C ALA A 196 40.74 24.46 58.37
N PRO A 197 40.09 23.63 59.22
CA PRO A 197 38.64 23.63 59.35
C PRO A 197 38.14 24.97 59.88
N ALA A 198 37.12 25.53 59.22
CA ALA A 198 36.48 26.77 59.68
C ALA A 198 35.65 26.54 60.95
N ILE A 199 36.03 27.22 62.04
CA ILE A 199 35.36 27.12 63.35
C ILE A 199 34.39 28.29 63.62
N THR A 200 34.37 29.29 62.74
CA THR A 200 33.49 30.45 62.83
C THR A 200 32.80 30.73 61.50
N GLN A 201 31.63 31.38 61.55
CA GLN A 201 30.89 31.78 60.36
C GLN A 201 31.75 32.63 59.41
N ALA A 202 32.50 33.60 59.96
CA ALA A 202 33.37 34.46 59.17
C ALA A 202 34.50 33.69 58.46
N GLN A 203 35.10 32.69 59.10
CA GLN A 203 36.10 31.83 58.46
C GLN A 203 35.50 30.95 57.37
N CYS A 204 34.25 30.51 57.54
CA CYS A 204 33.57 29.68 56.55
C CYS A 204 33.21 30.47 55.30
N THR A 205 32.57 31.64 55.47
CA THR A 205 32.05 32.43 54.35
C THR A 205 33.10 33.35 53.72
N SER A 206 34.21 33.66 54.39
CA SER A 206 35.31 34.43 53.75
C SER A 206 36.01 33.67 52.62
N GLN A 207 35.81 32.36 52.51
CA GLN A 207 36.41 31.53 51.49
C GLN A 207 35.55 31.58 50.22
N MET A 208 35.95 32.42 49.27
CA MET A 208 35.30 32.56 47.96
C MET A 208 36.11 31.88 46.85
N GLY A 209 35.42 31.48 45.78
CA GLY A 209 36.03 30.88 44.60
C GLY A 209 35.12 30.96 43.38
N CYS A 210 35.67 30.65 42.21
CA CYS A 210 34.91 30.62 40.98
C CYS A 210 34.23 29.26 40.79
N LYS A 211 32.91 29.24 40.88
CA LYS A 211 32.05 28.07 40.64
C LYS A 211 31.79 27.95 39.13
N THR A 212 32.08 26.80 38.54
CA THR A 212 31.87 26.49 37.12
C THR A 212 31.17 25.15 36.94
N ILE A 213 30.57 24.90 35.78
CA ILE A 213 29.99 23.59 35.46
C ILE A 213 31.10 22.55 35.38
N ASP A 214 30.91 21.45 36.08
CA ASP A 214 31.81 20.33 35.96
C ASP A 214 31.55 19.57 34.65
N THR A 215 32.57 19.55 33.80
CA THR A 215 32.55 18.88 32.50
C THR A 215 33.26 17.52 32.54
N ALA A 216 33.65 17.04 33.72
CA ALA A 216 34.20 15.71 33.90
C ALA A 216 33.18 14.63 33.48
N GLN A 217 33.60 13.69 32.63
CA GLN A 217 32.73 12.63 32.08
C GLN A 217 32.06 11.73 33.14
N GLN A 218 32.64 11.67 34.34
CA GLN A 218 32.15 10.84 35.43
C GLN A 218 31.12 11.56 36.32
N ASN A 219 30.97 12.87 36.18
CA ASN A 219 29.99 13.64 36.93
C ASN A 219 28.69 13.82 36.15
N LEU A 220 27.56 13.83 36.87
CA LEU A 220 26.26 14.08 36.27
C LEU A 220 26.23 15.47 35.61
N PRO A 221 25.47 15.66 34.52
CA PRO A 221 25.28 16.96 33.91
C PRO A 221 24.73 17.97 34.93
N ASN A 222 25.18 19.23 34.85
CA ASN A 222 24.82 20.34 35.75
C ASN A 222 25.35 20.23 37.20
N ASN A 223 26.36 19.40 37.44
CA ASN A 223 27.17 19.54 38.66
C ASN A 223 28.11 20.73 38.55
N TYR A 224 28.54 21.25 39.71
CA TYR A 224 29.42 22.40 39.79
C TYR A 224 30.70 22.07 40.56
N ARG A 225 31.81 22.68 40.14
CA ARG A 225 33.12 22.59 40.78
C ARG A 225 33.71 23.99 40.98
N PHE A 226 34.57 24.15 41.97
CA PHE A 226 35.36 25.37 42.15
C PHE A 226 36.72 25.23 41.46
N ASN A 227 37.20 26.28 40.81
CA ASN A 227 38.50 26.28 40.12
C ASN A 227 39.44 27.39 40.67
N GLN A 228 40.65 27.48 40.11
CA GLN A 228 41.72 28.41 40.51
C GLN A 228 41.62 29.80 39.85
N MET A 229 40.53 30.12 39.16
CA MET A 229 40.33 31.48 38.65
C MET A 229 40.21 32.44 39.84
N ASP A 230 40.77 33.64 39.70
CA ASP A 230 40.49 34.74 40.62
C ASP A 230 39.13 35.39 40.29
N GLN A 231 38.73 36.37 41.09
CA GLN A 231 37.45 37.07 40.91
C GLN A 231 37.35 37.72 39.53
N ASP A 232 38.40 38.45 39.13
CA ASP A 232 38.44 39.18 37.86
C ASP A 232 38.28 38.23 36.67
N LEU A 233 39.00 37.10 36.67
CA LEU A 233 38.90 36.10 35.60
C LEU A 233 37.55 35.37 35.61
N CYS A 234 37.02 35.05 36.79
CA CYS A 234 35.72 34.39 36.92
C CYS A 234 34.58 35.24 36.35
N GLU A 235 34.57 36.53 36.68
CA GLU A 235 33.55 37.49 36.23
C GLU A 235 33.72 37.88 34.75
N THR A 236 34.94 37.79 34.19
CA THR A 236 35.22 38.13 32.79
C THR A 236 34.85 37.00 31.81
N CYS A 237 34.85 35.75 32.25
CA CYS A 237 34.41 34.63 31.43
C CYS A 237 32.91 34.75 31.12
N SER A 238 32.57 35.08 29.87
CA SER A 238 31.20 35.39 29.40
C SER A 238 30.21 34.22 29.37
N ASP A 239 30.59 33.06 29.89
CA ASP A 239 29.71 31.90 29.96
C ASP A 239 28.79 32.02 31.18
N ILE A 240 27.49 31.82 30.96
CA ILE A 240 26.39 31.94 31.94
C ILE A 240 26.53 30.98 33.15
N SER A 241 27.59 30.17 33.17
CA SER A 241 27.84 29.08 34.11
C SER A 241 28.89 29.40 35.18
N HIS A 242 29.55 30.56 35.10
CA HIS A 242 30.59 30.97 36.06
C HIS A 242 30.03 31.93 37.12
N GLU A 243 30.30 31.65 38.39
CA GLU A 243 29.81 32.45 39.52
C GLU A 243 30.88 32.58 40.60
N TRP A 244 31.30 33.81 40.92
CA TRP A 244 32.17 34.07 42.07
C TRP A 244 31.36 34.03 43.36
N THR A 245 31.47 32.95 44.13
CA THR A 245 30.60 32.70 45.30
C THR A 245 31.36 31.99 46.42
N ASN A 246 30.70 31.85 47.58
CA ASN A 246 31.27 31.18 48.74
C ASN A 246 31.50 29.69 48.42
N MET A 247 32.71 29.20 48.69
CA MET A 247 33.08 27.78 48.51
C MET A 247 32.32 26.87 49.49
N PHE A 248 31.96 27.42 50.65
CA PHE A 248 31.34 26.68 51.75
C PHE A 248 30.17 27.46 52.34
N GLU A 249 29.25 26.73 52.96
CA GLU A 249 28.05 27.25 53.60
C GLU A 249 28.14 27.07 55.11
N TRP A 250 27.73 28.10 55.86
CA TRP A 250 27.62 28.03 57.31
C TRP A 250 26.27 27.44 57.72
N ILE A 251 26.32 26.33 58.44
CA ILE A 251 25.14 25.66 58.99
C ILE A 251 25.00 26.12 60.45
N PRO A 252 24.01 26.99 60.77
CA PRO A 252 23.84 27.47 62.14
C PRO A 252 23.43 26.34 63.08
N GLY A 253 23.91 26.41 64.32
CA GLY A 253 23.50 25.50 65.39
C GLY A 253 22.02 25.66 65.71
N VAL A 254 21.32 24.54 65.87
CA VAL A 254 19.90 24.50 66.22
C VAL A 254 19.76 23.91 67.61
N TRP A 255 19.23 24.70 68.54
CA TRP A 255 18.92 24.23 69.89
C TRP A 255 17.65 23.40 69.88
N THR A 256 17.76 22.12 70.24
CA THR A 256 16.61 21.25 70.42
C THR A 256 16.29 21.18 71.92
N PRO A 257 15.16 21.74 72.40
CA PRO A 257 14.81 21.72 73.81
C PRO A 257 14.43 20.30 74.25
N SER A 258 14.78 19.94 75.49
CA SER A 258 14.34 18.65 76.05
C SER A 258 12.86 18.71 76.40
N ILE A 259 12.15 17.62 76.13
CA ILE A 259 10.75 17.46 76.49
C ILE A 259 10.60 16.51 77.68
N PRO A 260 9.76 16.83 78.67
CA PRO A 260 9.52 15.91 79.79
C PRO A 260 8.68 14.74 79.30
N VAL A 261 9.30 13.55 79.23
CA VAL A 261 8.60 12.33 78.82
C VAL A 261 8.30 11.49 80.06
N LYS A 262 7.05 11.05 80.22
CA LYS A 262 6.74 10.04 81.25
C LYS A 262 7.38 8.71 80.84
N PRO A 263 8.09 8.02 81.75
CA PRO A 263 8.67 6.72 81.43
C PRO A 263 7.55 5.76 81.03
N GLN A 264 7.64 5.24 79.81
CA GLN A 264 6.75 4.22 79.28
C GLN A 264 7.60 3.00 78.95
N TRP A 265 7.07 1.82 79.25
CA TRP A 265 7.70 0.56 78.85
C TRP A 265 7.62 0.45 77.32
N ILE A 266 8.73 0.76 76.66
CA ILE A 266 8.89 0.55 75.23
C ILE A 266 9.09 -0.95 75.05
N LYS A 267 8.14 -1.64 74.41
CA LYS A 267 8.37 -3.01 73.96
C LYS A 267 9.55 -2.99 72.98
N PRO A 268 10.55 -3.88 73.10
CA PRO A 268 11.65 -3.94 72.15
C PRO A 268 11.07 -4.18 70.75
N ASP A 269 11.18 -3.17 69.90
CA ASP A 269 10.79 -3.21 68.50
C ASP A 269 12.09 -3.12 67.70
N PHE A 270 12.42 -4.19 66.99
CA PHE A 270 13.61 -4.25 66.15
C PHE A 270 13.38 -3.35 64.94
N ARG A 271 13.79 -2.09 65.05
CA ARG A 271 13.81 -1.15 63.94
C ARG A 271 15.13 -1.35 63.21
N HIS A 272 15.08 -1.76 61.96
CA HIS A 272 16.25 -1.67 61.10
C HIS A 272 16.69 -0.20 61.07
N SER A 273 17.95 0.07 61.41
CA SER A 273 18.54 1.42 61.38
C SER A 273 18.56 2.04 59.98
N SER A 274 18.29 1.23 58.96
CA SER A 274 18.17 1.60 57.55
C SER A 274 16.85 1.10 56.96
N SER A 275 16.05 1.99 56.38
CA SER A 275 14.98 1.60 55.45
C SER A 275 15.54 1.62 54.03
N ILE A 276 15.54 0.48 53.33
CA ILE A 276 15.79 0.46 51.89
C ILE A 276 14.61 1.16 51.22
N GLN A 277 14.82 2.37 50.73
CA GLN A 277 13.83 3.08 49.92
C GLN A 277 14.14 2.80 48.45
N LYS A 278 13.11 2.52 47.67
CA LYS A 278 13.24 2.50 46.20
C LYS A 278 13.45 3.94 45.75
N VAL A 279 14.71 4.27 45.46
CA VAL A 279 15.07 5.55 44.86
C VAL A 279 15.02 5.43 43.34
N LEU A 280 14.75 6.56 42.68
CA LEU A 280 14.76 6.64 41.23
C LEU A 280 16.21 6.63 40.74
N ASP A 281 16.57 5.68 39.90
CA ASP A 281 17.87 5.67 39.24
C ASP A 281 17.88 6.68 38.09
N PHE A 282 18.37 7.88 38.39
CA PHE A 282 18.47 8.96 37.40
C PHE A 282 19.41 8.60 36.25
N GLY A 283 20.43 7.76 36.47
CA GLY A 283 21.34 7.30 35.42
C GLY A 283 20.64 6.35 34.44
N ALA A 284 19.88 5.39 34.96
CA ALA A 284 19.07 4.49 34.14
C ALA A 284 18.02 5.27 33.33
N ILE A 285 17.31 6.22 33.95
CA ILE A 285 16.31 7.04 33.25
C ILE A 285 16.93 7.94 32.19
N ALA A 286 18.05 8.60 32.48
CA ALA A 286 18.75 9.42 31.49
C ALA A 286 19.23 8.57 30.30
N THR A 287 19.68 7.35 30.57
CA THR A 287 20.08 6.39 29.53
C THR A 287 18.91 5.98 28.65
N GLU A 288 17.77 5.60 29.24
CA GLU A 288 16.54 5.25 28.51
C GLU A 288 15.97 6.45 27.72
N LEU A 289 16.02 7.67 28.28
CA LEU A 289 15.62 8.89 27.58
C LEU A 289 16.52 9.17 26.39
N ASN A 290 17.84 9.01 26.53
CA ASN A 290 18.78 9.15 25.42
C ASN A 290 18.51 8.10 24.35
N TYR A 291 18.29 6.83 24.71
CA TYR A 291 17.93 5.80 23.75
C TYR A 291 16.62 6.13 23.03
N GLY A 292 15.57 6.51 23.77
CA GLY A 292 14.30 6.94 23.18
C GLY A 292 14.44 8.13 22.23
N TYR A 293 15.27 9.12 22.58
CA TYR A 293 15.58 10.26 21.72
C TYR A 293 16.30 9.83 20.43
N TYR A 294 17.35 9.01 20.53
CA TYR A 294 18.07 8.52 19.36
C TYR A 294 17.20 7.64 18.46
N THR A 295 16.36 6.78 19.04
CA THR A 295 15.38 5.99 18.28
C THR A 295 14.39 6.89 17.55
N HIS A 296 13.86 7.93 18.22
CA HIS A 296 12.95 8.88 17.59
C HIS A 296 13.60 9.62 16.41
N VAL A 297 14.84 10.11 16.58
CA VAL A 297 15.59 10.77 15.50
C VAL A 297 15.89 9.80 14.36
N SER A 298 16.34 8.58 14.66
CA SER A 298 16.60 7.54 13.67
C SER A 298 15.35 7.20 12.88
N ASP A 299 14.22 7.06 13.56
CA ASP A 299 12.93 6.78 12.94
C ASP A 299 12.49 7.91 12.01
N LEU A 300 12.60 9.17 12.46
CA LEU A 300 12.22 10.34 11.66
C LEU A 300 13.09 10.46 10.39
N LEU A 301 14.39 10.19 10.51
CA LEU A 301 15.30 10.11 9.36
C LEU A 301 14.97 8.93 8.45
N ARG A 302 14.63 7.76 9.02
CA ARG A 302 14.23 6.56 8.27
C ARG A 302 12.97 6.85 7.46
N SER A 303 11.90 7.36 8.06
CA SER A 303 10.66 7.72 7.37
C SER A 303 10.90 8.73 6.24
N ALA A 304 11.69 9.78 6.50
CA ALA A 304 12.03 10.77 5.48
C ALA A 304 12.87 10.19 4.33
N SER A 305 13.79 9.27 4.65
CA SER A 305 14.62 8.57 3.65
C SER A 305 13.81 7.58 2.83
N LEU A 306 12.92 6.80 3.45
CA LEU A 306 12.01 5.87 2.78
C LEU A 306 11.08 6.63 1.83
N CYS A 307 10.44 7.72 2.28
CA CYS A 307 9.59 8.55 1.40
C CYS A 307 10.30 9.07 0.16
N ARG A 308 11.60 9.35 0.24
CA ARG A 308 12.38 9.88 -0.90
C ARG A 308 12.99 8.79 -1.75
N MET A 309 13.51 7.72 -1.15
CA MET A 309 14.26 6.69 -1.86
C MET A 309 13.37 5.56 -2.36
N GLU A 310 12.32 5.16 -1.64
CA GLU A 310 11.45 4.03 -2.03
C GLU A 310 10.81 4.28 -3.40
N ARG A 311 10.32 5.50 -3.66
CA ARG A 311 9.83 5.88 -5.00
C ARG A 311 10.89 5.72 -6.08
N VAL A 312 12.14 6.08 -5.80
CA VAL A 312 13.21 6.00 -6.79
C VAL A 312 13.61 4.55 -6.99
N GLU A 313 13.75 3.79 -5.91
CA GLU A 313 14.08 2.37 -5.90
C GLU A 313 13.01 1.53 -6.59
N GLU A 314 11.73 1.68 -6.27
CA GLU A 314 10.65 0.93 -6.90
C GLU A 314 10.51 1.23 -8.39
N ASN A 315 10.68 2.49 -8.81
CA ASN A 315 10.69 2.84 -10.22
C ASN A 315 11.91 2.27 -10.94
N LEU A 316 13.10 2.32 -10.34
CA LEU A 316 14.31 1.73 -10.91
C LEU A 316 14.24 0.20 -10.95
N ASN A 317 13.66 -0.45 -9.94
CA ASN A 317 13.42 -1.89 -9.90
C ASN A 317 12.40 -2.28 -10.98
N SER A 318 11.33 -1.50 -11.16
CA SER A 318 10.35 -1.73 -12.22
C SER A 318 10.97 -1.59 -13.61
N ILE A 319 11.75 -0.53 -13.84
CA ILE A 319 12.45 -0.29 -15.11
C ILE A 319 13.51 -1.37 -15.35
N SER A 320 14.35 -1.68 -14.35
CA SER A 320 15.41 -2.68 -14.51
C SER A 320 14.85 -4.07 -14.70
N CYS A 321 13.80 -4.48 -13.98
CA CYS A 321 13.13 -5.76 -14.19
C CYS A 321 12.53 -5.85 -15.60
N SER A 322 11.89 -4.78 -16.08
CA SER A 322 11.39 -4.68 -17.45
C SER A 322 12.52 -4.80 -18.49
N CYS A 323 13.70 -4.25 -18.21
CA CYS A 323 14.84 -4.26 -19.13
C CYS A 323 15.76 -5.49 -19.04
N SER A 324 15.74 -6.28 -17.94
CA SER A 324 16.79 -7.29 -17.65
C SER A 324 16.31 -8.74 -17.46
N GLY A 325 15.03 -9.04 -17.71
CA GLY A 325 14.46 -10.39 -17.58
C GLY A 325 13.54 -10.78 -18.75
N PRO A 326 12.73 -11.85 -18.61
CA PRO A 326 11.70 -12.20 -19.61
C PRO A 326 10.69 -11.06 -19.86
N GLY A 327 10.64 -10.05 -18.98
CA GLY A 327 9.73 -8.91 -19.08
C GLY A 327 8.30 -9.37 -18.77
N GLY A 328 7.63 -8.72 -17.82
CA GLY A 328 6.30 -9.16 -17.42
C GLY A 328 5.66 -8.32 -16.32
N SER A 329 4.48 -8.74 -15.88
CA SER A 329 3.60 -7.98 -14.97
C SER A 329 4.17 -7.93 -13.56
N GLU A 330 4.89 -8.99 -13.22
CA GLU A 330 5.70 -9.16 -12.01
C GLU A 330 6.66 -7.99 -11.76
N CYS A 331 7.17 -7.36 -12.82
CA CYS A 331 8.06 -6.21 -12.71
C CYS A 331 7.38 -4.91 -12.25
N PHE A 332 6.05 -4.81 -12.36
CA PHE A 332 5.27 -3.62 -12.01
C PHE A 332 4.35 -3.86 -10.81
N THR A 333 4.72 -4.82 -9.95
CA THR A 333 3.93 -5.23 -8.78
C THR A 333 3.92 -4.19 -7.65
N THR A 334 4.85 -3.24 -7.63
CA THR A 334 5.07 -2.38 -6.45
C THR A 334 4.94 -0.87 -6.66
N SER A 335 4.40 -0.35 -7.76
CA SER A 335 4.30 1.11 -7.98
C SER A 335 3.24 1.84 -7.13
N ALA A 336 3.10 1.49 -5.84
CA ALA A 336 2.24 2.16 -4.89
C ALA A 336 2.96 3.39 -4.33
N LEU A 337 2.35 4.57 -4.45
CA LEU A 337 2.97 5.80 -3.97
C LEU A 337 2.85 5.88 -2.45
N MET A 338 3.94 5.79 -1.70
CA MET A 338 3.86 5.95 -0.24
C MET A 338 3.27 7.31 0.14
N LEU A 339 2.17 7.28 0.90
CA LEU A 339 1.48 8.46 1.43
C LEU A 339 2.08 8.89 2.76
N GLY A 340 2.51 7.93 3.57
CA GLY A 340 3.21 8.18 4.83
C GLY A 340 3.30 6.96 5.74
N GLU A 341 3.89 7.18 6.91
CA GLU A 341 4.04 6.23 8.00
C GLU A 341 3.25 6.76 9.22
N THR A 342 2.52 5.88 9.90
CA THR A 342 1.89 6.18 11.19
C THR A 342 2.33 5.17 12.24
N LYS A 343 2.39 5.60 13.50
CA LYS A 343 2.83 4.78 14.63
C LYS A 343 1.76 4.64 15.71
N PRO A 344 0.72 3.82 15.48
CA PRO A 344 -0.24 3.52 16.53
C PRO A 344 0.44 2.78 17.70
N CYS A 345 0.04 3.16 18.92
CA CYS A 345 0.55 2.61 20.17
C CYS A 345 -0.52 1.81 20.92
N ALA A 346 -0.10 0.79 21.67
CA ALA A 346 -0.99 0.03 22.54
C ALA A 346 -1.65 0.93 23.60
N ASN A 347 -2.95 0.75 23.81
CA ASN A 347 -3.79 1.56 24.73
C ASN A 347 -3.94 3.04 24.34
N GLU A 348 -3.65 3.41 23.09
CA GLU A 348 -3.86 4.77 22.59
C GLU A 348 -4.78 4.75 21.36
N GLN A 349 -5.65 5.76 21.24
CA GLN A 349 -6.41 6.00 20.02
C GLN A 349 -5.63 6.96 19.13
N SER A 350 -5.41 6.57 17.88
CA SER A 350 -4.73 7.43 16.91
C SER A 350 -5.40 7.35 15.55
N SER A 351 -5.22 8.39 14.75
CA SER A 351 -5.69 8.44 13.38
C SER A 351 -4.59 8.92 12.44
N PHE A 352 -4.63 8.44 11.20
CA PHE A 352 -3.76 8.86 10.12
C PHE A 352 -4.61 9.25 8.92
N SER A 353 -4.68 10.54 8.62
CA SER A 353 -5.40 11.06 7.47
C SER A 353 -4.49 11.18 6.25
N PHE A 354 -5.07 10.96 5.07
CA PHE A 354 -4.45 11.17 3.77
C PHE A 354 -5.46 11.82 2.81
N SER A 355 -5.01 12.21 1.63
CA SER A 355 -5.75 13.14 0.75
C SER A 355 -7.17 12.70 0.35
N TYR A 356 -7.46 11.40 0.42
CA TYR A 356 -8.76 10.83 0.04
C TYR A 356 -9.28 9.80 1.06
N GLY A 357 -8.82 9.84 2.31
CA GLY A 357 -9.21 8.87 3.33
C GLY A 357 -8.50 9.03 4.66
N MET A 358 -8.77 8.11 5.59
CA MET A 358 -8.08 8.02 6.87
C MET A 358 -8.06 6.60 7.42
N LEU A 359 -7.10 6.32 8.28
CA LEU A 359 -7.03 5.14 9.12
C LEU A 359 -7.28 5.55 10.57
N GLN A 360 -8.06 4.76 11.29
CA GLN A 360 -8.30 4.95 12.72
C GLN A 360 -7.92 3.69 13.49
N PHE A 361 -7.13 3.87 14.52
CA PHE A 361 -6.69 2.84 15.45
C PHE A 361 -7.37 3.08 16.80
N LYS A 362 -7.97 2.02 17.36
CA LYS A 362 -8.54 2.02 18.71
C LYS A 362 -7.49 1.57 19.71
N GLU A 363 -7.78 1.74 21.01
CA GLU A 363 -6.90 1.29 22.10
C GLU A 363 -6.51 -0.19 22.01
N SER A 364 -7.38 -1.03 21.44
CA SER A 364 -7.17 -2.47 21.23
C SER A 364 -6.62 -2.85 19.85
N SER A 365 -6.33 -1.86 18.98
CA SER A 365 -5.81 -2.11 17.63
C SER A 365 -4.40 -2.68 17.63
N VAL A 366 -3.56 -2.26 18.58
CA VAL A 366 -2.16 -2.70 18.72
C VAL A 366 -2.02 -3.47 20.04
N PRO A 367 -1.58 -4.75 20.01
CA PRO A 367 -1.55 -5.59 21.20
C PRO A 367 -0.40 -5.24 22.16
N PHE A 368 0.77 -4.85 21.64
CA PHE A 368 1.96 -4.56 22.42
C PHE A 368 2.79 -3.45 21.77
N ALA A 369 3.24 -2.47 22.57
CA ALA A 369 4.10 -1.35 22.17
C ALA A 369 3.52 -0.50 21.01
N CYS A 370 4.34 0.37 20.44
CA CYS A 370 4.02 1.12 19.22
C CYS A 370 4.58 0.39 18.00
N THR A 371 3.81 0.30 16.92
CA THR A 371 4.25 -0.33 15.68
C THR A 371 4.12 0.63 14.49
N SER A 372 4.96 0.45 13.49
CA SER A 372 4.94 1.23 12.25
C SER A 372 3.93 0.65 11.27
N VAL A 373 3.04 1.50 10.76
CA VAL A 373 2.11 1.19 9.68
C VAL A 373 2.44 2.08 8.49
N LEU A 374 2.82 1.47 7.37
CA LEU A 374 3.10 2.18 6.12
C LEU A 374 1.84 2.18 5.27
N VAL A 375 1.52 3.35 4.71
CA VAL A 375 0.30 3.59 3.94
C VAL A 375 0.69 4.12 2.57
N SER A 376 0.28 3.43 1.51
CA SER A 376 0.61 3.76 0.13
C SER A 376 -0.63 3.84 -0.75
N GLN A 377 -0.65 4.74 -1.72
CA GLN A 377 -1.72 4.92 -2.70
C GLN A 377 -1.53 3.96 -3.88
N VAL A 378 -2.62 3.31 -4.26
CA VAL A 378 -2.75 2.52 -5.48
C VAL A 378 -3.76 3.21 -6.38
N SER A 379 -3.31 3.74 -7.52
CA SER A 379 -4.23 4.45 -8.41
C SER A 379 -5.29 3.52 -9.00
N ARG A 380 -6.56 3.94 -9.01
CA ARG A 380 -7.64 3.19 -9.66
C ARG A 380 -7.41 2.99 -11.16
N GLN A 381 -6.58 3.84 -11.79
CA GLN A 381 -6.20 3.73 -13.21
C GLN A 381 -5.48 2.42 -13.53
N LEU A 382 -4.86 1.78 -12.53
CA LEU A 382 -4.24 0.47 -12.65
C LEU A 382 -5.25 -0.67 -12.82
N PHE A 383 -6.53 -0.40 -12.58
CA PHE A 383 -7.62 -1.37 -12.70
C PHE A 383 -8.57 -1.01 -13.84
N LYS A 384 -8.09 -0.22 -14.81
CA LYS A 384 -8.90 0.14 -15.97
C LYS A 384 -9.19 -1.14 -16.79
N ALA A 385 -10.47 -1.47 -16.94
CA ALA A 385 -10.89 -2.64 -17.71
C ALA A 385 -10.42 -2.51 -19.16
N THR A 386 -9.60 -3.46 -19.62
CA THR A 386 -9.16 -3.53 -21.02
C THR A 386 -10.30 -4.05 -21.90
N GLU A 387 -10.59 -3.33 -22.98
CA GLU A 387 -11.52 -3.82 -24.01
C GLU A 387 -10.92 -5.01 -24.74
N LEU A 388 -11.55 -6.18 -24.62
CA LEU A 388 -11.38 -7.24 -25.61
C LEU A 388 -12.15 -6.84 -26.86
N GLN A 389 -11.49 -6.08 -27.76
CA GLN A 389 -12.03 -5.84 -29.09
C GLN A 389 -11.98 -7.14 -29.89
N THR A 390 -13.15 -7.71 -30.16
CA THR A 390 -13.27 -8.83 -31.09
C THR A 390 -13.11 -8.33 -32.51
N LEU A 391 -12.23 -8.98 -33.26
CA LEU A 391 -11.68 -8.49 -34.54
C LEU A 391 -12.62 -8.61 -35.74
N SER A 392 -13.62 -9.49 -35.66
CA SER A 392 -14.75 -9.44 -36.57
C SER A 392 -15.49 -8.13 -36.31
N SER A 393 -15.73 -7.37 -37.38
CA SER A 393 -16.71 -6.29 -37.43
C SER A 393 -18.07 -6.87 -37.05
N ASN A 394 -18.27 -7.04 -35.75
CA ASN A 394 -19.37 -7.84 -35.27
C ASN A 394 -20.64 -7.08 -35.62
N PHE A 395 -21.55 -7.77 -36.29
CA PHE A 395 -22.90 -7.26 -36.54
C PHE A 395 -23.56 -6.79 -35.22
N VAL A 396 -23.04 -7.22 -34.08
CA VAL A 396 -23.49 -6.79 -32.75
C VAL A 396 -22.26 -6.40 -31.92
N SER A 397 -22.21 -5.16 -31.45
CA SER A 397 -21.18 -4.76 -30.49
C SER A 397 -21.43 -5.47 -29.15
N TYR A 398 -20.38 -6.11 -28.61
CA TYR A 398 -20.43 -6.66 -27.26
C TYR A 398 -20.55 -5.52 -26.24
N ARG A 399 -21.22 -5.77 -25.13
CA ARG A 399 -21.33 -4.77 -24.07
C ARG A 399 -19.93 -4.46 -23.53
N LYS A 400 -19.48 -3.22 -23.74
CA LYS A 400 -18.24 -2.71 -23.15
C LYS A 400 -18.37 -2.72 -21.62
N PRO A 401 -17.41 -3.30 -20.88
CA PRO A 401 -17.35 -3.10 -19.44
C PRO A 401 -17.06 -1.63 -19.13
N ASP A 402 -17.66 -1.09 -18.07
CA ASP A 402 -17.31 0.24 -17.59
C ASP A 402 -15.80 0.30 -17.30
N ASP A 403 -15.17 1.46 -17.49
CA ASP A 403 -13.72 1.62 -17.41
C ASP A 403 -13.13 1.10 -16.08
N PHE A 404 -13.90 1.06 -14.99
CA PHE A 404 -13.47 0.53 -13.69
C PHE A 404 -14.34 -0.63 -13.20
N ALA A 405 -14.89 -1.41 -14.12
CA ALA A 405 -15.77 -2.53 -13.82
C ALA A 405 -15.05 -3.62 -13.01
N LEU A 406 -15.67 -4.02 -11.91
CA LEU A 406 -15.27 -5.15 -11.09
C LEU A 406 -15.85 -6.45 -11.69
N LEU A 407 -15.01 -7.46 -11.91
CA LEU A 407 -15.41 -8.75 -12.48
C LEU A 407 -15.36 -9.86 -11.41
N ASN A 408 -16.33 -10.78 -11.43
CA ASN A 408 -16.24 -12.00 -10.63
C ASN A 408 -15.41 -13.10 -11.34
N SER A 409 -15.20 -14.23 -10.66
CA SER A 409 -14.51 -15.41 -11.21
C SER A 409 -15.17 -16.01 -12.46
N ARG A 410 -16.43 -15.66 -12.74
CA ARG A 410 -17.18 -16.06 -13.95
C ARG A 410 -17.13 -14.99 -15.06
N GLY A 411 -16.36 -13.92 -14.89
CA GLY A 411 -16.23 -12.81 -15.83
C GLY A 411 -17.47 -11.92 -15.95
N ALA A 412 -18.38 -11.95 -14.98
CA ALA A 412 -19.53 -11.07 -14.94
C ALA A 412 -19.17 -9.73 -14.27
N ILE A 413 -19.73 -8.64 -14.78
CA ILE A 413 -19.59 -7.31 -14.17
C ILE A 413 -20.46 -7.29 -12.90
N ILE A 414 -19.79 -7.19 -11.75
CA ILE A 414 -20.43 -7.19 -10.43
C ILE A 414 -20.42 -5.83 -9.75
N GLY A 415 -19.60 -4.89 -10.22
CA GLY A 415 -19.45 -3.59 -9.58
C GLY A 415 -18.58 -2.62 -10.36
N THR A 416 -18.26 -1.51 -9.72
CA THR A 416 -17.31 -0.51 -10.21
C THR A 416 -16.44 0.03 -9.07
N ILE A 417 -15.19 0.36 -9.36
CA ILE A 417 -14.25 0.97 -8.41
C ILE A 417 -14.55 2.46 -8.32
N LEU A 418 -14.77 2.96 -7.09
CA LEU A 418 -15.17 4.34 -6.85
C LEU A 418 -13.97 5.26 -6.59
N SER A 419 -12.96 4.79 -5.86
CA SER A 419 -11.80 5.58 -5.43
C SER A 419 -10.48 4.93 -5.79
N ASP A 420 -9.40 5.69 -5.65
CA ASP A 420 -8.07 5.11 -5.53
C ASP A 420 -8.02 4.17 -4.31
N GLY A 421 -7.17 3.15 -4.41
CA GLY A 421 -6.91 2.18 -3.37
C GLY A 421 -5.82 2.59 -2.41
N VAL A 422 -5.77 1.92 -1.26
CA VAL A 422 -4.69 2.06 -0.28
C VAL A 422 -4.06 0.70 -0.01
N LYS A 423 -2.75 0.62 -0.18
CA LYS A 423 -1.92 -0.51 0.25
C LYS A 423 -1.40 -0.21 1.64
N ILE A 424 -1.72 -1.08 2.58
CA ILE A 424 -1.36 -0.91 3.99
C ILE A 424 -0.40 -2.04 4.36
N GLN A 425 0.75 -1.68 4.90
CA GLN A 425 1.69 -2.61 5.51
C GLN A 425 1.68 -2.39 7.02
N ALA A 426 1.02 -3.28 7.75
CA ALA A 426 0.78 -3.15 9.18
C ALA A 426 1.26 -4.40 9.92
N GLN A 427 2.55 -4.45 10.27
CA GLN A 427 3.09 -5.53 11.10
C GLN A 427 2.72 -5.29 12.56
N GLY A 428 2.12 -6.27 13.23
CA GLY A 428 1.76 -6.16 14.65
C GLY A 428 0.51 -5.34 14.95
N VAL A 429 -0.34 -5.06 13.96
CA VAL A 429 -1.67 -4.45 14.17
C VAL A 429 -2.75 -5.52 14.00
N ASN A 430 -3.64 -5.65 14.98
CA ASN A 430 -4.71 -6.65 14.96
C ASN A 430 -5.96 -6.16 14.22
N SER A 431 -6.26 -4.87 14.30
CA SER A 431 -7.44 -4.28 13.64
C SER A 431 -7.29 -2.78 13.42
N TYR A 432 -7.95 -2.25 12.40
CA TYR A 432 -8.12 -0.81 12.20
C TYR A 432 -9.42 -0.51 11.44
N THR A 433 -9.88 0.74 11.50
CA THR A 433 -10.97 1.24 10.66
C THR A 433 -10.36 2.00 9.49
N LEU A 434 -10.66 1.56 8.26
CA LEU A 434 -10.26 2.24 7.05
C LEU A 434 -11.42 3.04 6.49
N CYS A 435 -11.17 4.30 6.14
CA CYS A 435 -12.14 5.25 5.64
C CYS A 435 -11.69 5.88 4.32
N PHE A 436 -12.59 5.99 3.36
CA PHE A 436 -12.36 6.73 2.11
C PHE A 436 -13.32 7.92 2.00
N SER A 437 -12.83 9.08 1.55
CA SER A 437 -13.67 10.22 1.19
C SER A 437 -14.28 9.95 -0.17
N SER A 438 -15.57 9.68 -0.25
CA SER A 438 -16.26 9.49 -1.52
C SER A 438 -17.19 10.66 -1.79
N SER A 439 -16.83 11.49 -2.77
CA SER A 439 -17.75 12.43 -3.42
C SER A 439 -18.64 11.75 -4.46
N ALA A 440 -18.24 10.57 -4.94
CA ALA A 440 -18.99 9.79 -5.90
C ALA A 440 -20.18 9.11 -5.22
N THR A 441 -21.38 9.63 -5.46
CA THR A 441 -22.61 8.85 -5.32
C THR A 441 -22.66 7.81 -6.43
N PRO A 442 -23.01 6.54 -6.16
CA PRO A 442 -23.16 5.55 -7.22
C PRO A 442 -24.18 6.07 -8.24
N GLU A 443 -23.72 6.41 -9.45
CA GLU A 443 -24.54 7.04 -10.51
C GLU A 443 -25.66 6.13 -11.04
N SER A 444 -25.66 4.84 -10.64
CA SER A 444 -26.55 3.82 -11.17
C SER A 444 -27.32 3.12 -10.07
N TYR A 445 -28.65 3.16 -10.17
CA TYR A 445 -29.60 2.38 -9.37
C TYR A 445 -29.36 0.86 -9.41
N LYS A 446 -28.49 0.37 -10.31
CA LYS A 446 -28.10 -1.04 -10.38
C LYS A 446 -27.04 -1.43 -9.36
N LEU A 447 -26.24 -0.49 -8.85
CA LEU A 447 -25.13 -0.75 -7.91
C LEU A 447 -25.49 -0.17 -6.54
N SER A 448 -26.27 -0.92 -5.76
CA SER A 448 -26.87 -0.46 -4.50
C SER A 448 -25.99 -0.63 -3.27
N VAL A 449 -25.00 -1.53 -3.30
CA VAL A 449 -24.20 -1.89 -2.12
C VAL A 449 -22.80 -1.34 -2.22
N LEU A 450 -22.42 -0.48 -1.29
CA LEU A 450 -21.04 -0.05 -1.11
C LEU A 450 -20.28 -1.15 -0.35
N ASP A 451 -19.08 -1.47 -0.79
CA ASP A 451 -18.22 -2.47 -0.16
C ASP A 451 -16.74 -2.09 -0.32
N PHE A 452 -15.86 -2.81 0.37
CA PHE A 452 -14.43 -2.78 0.13
C PHE A 452 -14.03 -4.04 -0.65
N VAL A 453 -13.04 -3.92 -1.52
CA VAL A 453 -12.38 -5.08 -2.15
C VAL A 453 -10.96 -5.18 -1.64
N ILE A 454 -10.47 -6.43 -1.55
CA ILE A 454 -9.07 -6.75 -1.28
C ILE A 454 -8.41 -7.29 -2.57
N GLU A 455 -7.18 -6.87 -2.83
CA GLU A 455 -6.35 -7.38 -3.94
C GLU A 455 -5.64 -8.66 -3.50
N GLU A 456 -6.09 -9.80 -4.04
CA GLU A 456 -5.36 -11.08 -4.03
C GLU A 456 -4.85 -11.34 -5.46
N ASP A 457 -5.26 -12.45 -6.11
CA ASP A 457 -5.07 -12.67 -7.55
C ASP A 457 -6.12 -11.94 -8.41
N ILE A 458 -7.31 -11.73 -7.82
CA ILE A 458 -8.43 -10.97 -8.37
C ILE A 458 -8.96 -10.04 -7.28
N LEU A 459 -9.67 -8.98 -7.66
CA LEU A 459 -10.33 -8.10 -6.70
C LEU A 459 -11.57 -8.80 -6.11
N VAL A 460 -11.52 -9.12 -4.81
CA VAL A 460 -12.60 -9.84 -4.11
C VAL A 460 -13.34 -8.90 -3.15
N PRO A 461 -14.67 -8.76 -3.24
CA PRO A 461 -15.47 -8.02 -2.26
C PRO A 461 -15.37 -8.64 -0.86
N MET A 462 -15.20 -7.79 0.16
CA MET A 462 -15.00 -8.22 1.55
C MET A 462 -16.31 -8.43 2.32
N GLU A 463 -17.45 -7.95 1.79
CA GLU A 463 -18.76 -8.05 2.44
C GLU A 463 -18.79 -7.37 3.82
N VAL A 464 -18.13 -6.22 3.93
CA VAL A 464 -18.01 -5.45 5.19
C VAL A 464 -19.13 -4.44 5.34
N ASN A 465 -19.59 -4.24 6.58
CA ASN A 465 -20.56 -3.20 6.90
C ASN A 465 -19.90 -1.82 6.83
N ILE A 466 -20.33 -1.00 5.87
CA ILE A 466 -19.82 0.37 5.71
C ILE A 466 -20.64 1.34 6.54
N THR A 467 -19.97 2.07 7.43
CA THR A 467 -20.52 3.21 8.16
C THR A 467 -20.12 4.52 7.48
N SER A 468 -20.93 5.56 7.64
CA SER A 468 -20.59 6.90 7.14
C SER A 468 -20.26 7.81 8.32
N ILE A 469 -19.07 8.42 8.29
CA ILE A 469 -18.62 9.38 9.29
C ILE A 469 -18.51 10.74 8.60
N ILE A 470 -19.10 11.78 9.18
CA ILE A 470 -18.98 13.15 8.67
C ILE A 470 -17.92 13.84 9.52
N ASP A 471 -16.86 14.31 8.88
CA ASP A 471 -15.88 15.15 9.56
C ASP A 471 -16.47 16.56 9.72
N SER A 472 -16.65 16.98 10.98
CA SER A 472 -17.25 18.27 11.34
C SER A 472 -16.44 19.47 10.84
N THR A 473 -15.15 19.27 10.54
CA THR A 473 -14.21 20.34 10.21
C THR A 473 -14.29 20.70 8.73
N ASP A 474 -14.29 19.69 7.85
CA ASP A 474 -14.27 19.87 6.39
C ASP A 474 -15.60 19.53 5.70
N ASN A 475 -16.60 19.06 6.47
CA ASN A 475 -17.90 18.58 5.95
C ASN A 475 -17.75 17.47 4.90
N ILE A 476 -16.68 16.68 4.99
CA ILE A 476 -16.40 15.54 4.12
C ILE A 476 -17.05 14.29 4.72
N THR A 477 -17.82 13.56 3.90
CA THR A 477 -18.38 12.26 4.30
C THR A 477 -17.42 11.14 3.96
N TYR A 478 -16.90 10.49 4.99
CA TYR A 478 -16.07 9.31 4.88
C TYR A 478 -16.92 8.04 4.93
N LYS A 479 -16.59 7.06 4.08
CA LYS A 479 -17.14 5.71 4.07
C LYS A 479 -16.12 4.78 4.73
N CYS A 480 -16.48 4.21 5.86
CA CYS A 480 -15.58 3.52 6.76
C CYS A 480 -15.97 2.05 6.94
N ALA A 481 -14.97 1.17 7.00
CA ALA A 481 -15.15 -0.23 7.35
C ALA A 481 -14.16 -0.64 8.45
N PHE A 482 -14.64 -1.42 9.41
CA PHE A 482 -13.79 -2.04 10.44
C PHE A 482 -13.20 -3.34 9.90
N LEU A 483 -11.87 -3.45 9.94
CA LEU A 483 -11.12 -4.57 9.40
C LEU A 483 -10.45 -5.35 10.54
N PRO A 484 -11.05 -6.47 10.99
CA PRO A 484 -10.43 -7.37 11.95
C PRO A 484 -9.43 -8.32 11.25
N ASN A 485 -8.42 -8.80 11.97
CA ASN A 485 -7.42 -9.77 11.48
C ASN A 485 -6.69 -9.28 10.22
N VAL A 486 -6.00 -8.15 10.37
CA VAL A 486 -5.32 -7.49 9.26
C VAL A 486 -4.17 -8.36 8.72
N ASN A 487 -4.14 -8.56 7.41
CA ASN A 487 -2.97 -9.12 6.74
C ASN A 487 -1.78 -8.14 6.81
N PRO A 488 -0.54 -8.63 7.00
CA PRO A 488 0.64 -7.77 7.12
C PRO A 488 0.84 -6.81 5.94
N THR A 489 0.33 -7.18 4.77
CA THR A 489 0.30 -6.34 3.57
C THR A 489 -0.98 -6.62 2.79
N ALA A 490 -1.81 -5.61 2.56
CA ALA A 490 -3.03 -5.74 1.77
C ALA A 490 -3.38 -4.42 1.06
N THR A 491 -3.94 -4.54 -0.14
CA THR A 491 -4.49 -3.40 -0.90
C THR A 491 -6.01 -3.40 -0.79
N TYR A 492 -6.58 -2.26 -0.42
CA TYR A 492 -8.02 -2.07 -0.25
C TYR A 492 -8.53 -0.99 -1.21
N LEU A 493 -9.65 -1.23 -1.88
CA LEU A 493 -10.34 -0.21 -2.69
C LEU A 493 -11.82 -0.08 -2.31
N LEU A 494 -12.37 1.12 -2.42
CA LEU A 494 -13.81 1.34 -2.28
C LEU A 494 -14.52 1.00 -3.59
N VAL A 495 -15.57 0.17 -3.51
CA VAL A 495 -16.36 -0.24 -4.66
C VAL A 495 -17.85 -0.06 -4.42
N ALA A 496 -18.62 0.04 -5.51
CA ALA A 496 -20.06 -0.21 -5.51
C ALA A 496 -20.33 -1.52 -6.25
N ARG A 497 -21.12 -2.41 -5.66
CA ARG A 497 -21.45 -3.72 -6.23
C ARG A 497 -22.94 -4.04 -6.16
N ILE A 498 -23.32 -5.09 -6.88
CA ILE A 498 -24.65 -5.72 -6.81
C ILE A 498 -24.74 -6.70 -5.63
N ASP A 499 -25.97 -6.94 -5.17
CA ASP A 499 -26.30 -8.07 -4.30
C ASP A 499 -26.20 -9.41 -5.08
N ASP A 500 -25.81 -10.50 -4.39
CA ASP A 500 -25.62 -11.86 -4.95
C ASP A 500 -24.65 -11.91 -6.16
N TYR A 501 -23.51 -11.25 -6.02
CA TYR A 501 -22.52 -11.12 -7.10
C TYR A 501 -21.86 -12.45 -7.50
N GLN A 502 -21.78 -13.42 -6.59
CA GLN A 502 -21.09 -14.70 -6.79
C GLN A 502 -21.79 -15.56 -7.86
N ASN A 503 -23.12 -15.52 -7.91
CA ASN A 503 -23.91 -16.34 -8.83
C ASN A 503 -24.16 -15.67 -10.18
N LYS A 504 -23.81 -14.38 -10.32
CA LYS A 504 -24.04 -13.62 -11.55
C LYS A 504 -23.20 -14.17 -12.71
N GLN A 505 -23.86 -14.48 -13.83
CA GLN A 505 -23.20 -14.92 -15.05
C GLN A 505 -22.89 -13.73 -15.96
N LYS A 506 -21.87 -13.89 -16.81
CA LYS A 506 -21.46 -12.88 -17.79
C LYS A 506 -22.59 -12.58 -18.78
N GLU A 507 -23.17 -11.39 -18.68
CA GLU A 507 -24.14 -10.87 -19.64
C GLU A 507 -23.38 -10.17 -20.78
N VAL A 508 -23.29 -10.83 -21.94
CA VAL A 508 -22.50 -10.31 -23.07
C VAL A 508 -23.25 -9.22 -23.87
N PHE A 509 -24.58 -9.25 -23.82
CA PHE A 509 -25.46 -8.31 -24.51
C PHE A 509 -26.58 -7.82 -23.58
N ASP A 510 -27.06 -6.61 -23.83
CA ASP A 510 -28.25 -6.10 -23.15
C ASP A 510 -29.50 -6.91 -23.51
N LYS A 511 -30.51 -6.91 -22.62
CA LYS A 511 -31.78 -7.64 -22.83
C LYS A 511 -32.46 -7.26 -24.15
N GLY A 512 -32.41 -5.98 -24.54
CA GLY A 512 -32.95 -5.51 -25.82
C GLY A 512 -32.18 -6.04 -27.04
N ALA A 513 -30.85 -5.99 -26.99
CA ALA A 513 -30.00 -6.53 -28.05
C ALA A 513 -30.15 -8.05 -28.18
N THR A 514 -30.20 -8.75 -27.06
CA THR A 514 -30.47 -10.20 -27.00
C THR A 514 -31.80 -10.54 -27.65
N GLY A 515 -32.85 -9.76 -27.38
CA GLY A 515 -34.15 -9.92 -28.02
C GLY A 515 -34.08 -9.74 -29.55
N LEU A 516 -33.39 -8.72 -30.04
CA LEU A 516 -33.22 -8.46 -31.47
C LEU A 516 -32.38 -9.54 -32.19
N ILE A 517 -31.39 -10.11 -31.51
CA ILE A 517 -30.58 -11.20 -32.06
C ILE A 517 -31.43 -12.49 -32.20
N TYR A 518 -32.22 -12.85 -31.20
CA TYR A 518 -33.09 -14.02 -31.28
C TYR A 518 -34.20 -13.85 -32.32
N THR A 519 -34.75 -12.65 -32.49
CA THR A 519 -35.75 -12.41 -33.56
C THR A 519 -35.13 -12.57 -34.96
N LEU A 520 -33.90 -12.10 -35.19
CA LEU A 520 -33.15 -12.41 -36.42
C LEU A 520 -32.96 -13.92 -36.60
N ALA A 521 -32.51 -14.62 -35.55
CA ALA A 521 -32.29 -16.06 -35.59
C ALA A 521 -33.54 -16.83 -36.06
N VAL A 522 -34.71 -16.44 -35.56
CA VAL A 522 -36.01 -17.01 -35.94
C VAL A 522 -36.41 -16.65 -37.37
N ILE A 523 -36.20 -15.40 -37.82
CA ILE A 523 -36.49 -15.01 -39.21
C ILE A 523 -35.64 -15.82 -40.20
N PHE A 524 -34.34 -15.97 -39.93
CA PHE A 524 -33.44 -16.81 -40.73
C PHE A 524 -33.87 -18.29 -40.69
N LEU A 525 -34.31 -18.79 -39.53
CA LEU A 525 -34.79 -20.16 -39.38
C LEU A 525 -36.05 -20.41 -40.21
N LEU A 526 -37.05 -19.52 -40.13
CA LEU A 526 -38.30 -19.65 -40.89
C LEU A 526 -38.04 -19.67 -42.40
N ALA A 527 -37.14 -18.80 -42.88
CA ALA A 527 -36.72 -18.81 -44.28
C ALA A 527 -35.95 -20.09 -44.66
N SER A 528 -35.12 -20.63 -43.76
CA SER A 528 -34.42 -21.91 -43.96
C SER A 528 -35.38 -23.09 -43.99
N ILE A 529 -36.38 -23.15 -43.09
CA ILE A 529 -37.44 -24.17 -43.08
C ILE A 529 -38.20 -24.13 -44.40
N TRP A 530 -38.55 -22.93 -44.89
CA TRP A 530 -39.20 -22.78 -46.19
C TRP A 530 -38.33 -23.34 -47.34
N GLY A 531 -37.02 -23.06 -47.32
CA GLY A 531 -36.05 -23.64 -48.26
C GLY A 531 -35.96 -25.17 -48.15
N LEU A 532 -35.90 -25.72 -46.94
CA LEU A 532 -35.89 -27.17 -46.69
C LEU A 532 -37.15 -27.85 -47.20
N VAL A 533 -38.33 -27.24 -47.02
CA VAL A 533 -39.59 -27.75 -47.57
C VAL A 533 -39.52 -27.80 -49.11
N GLN A 534 -39.00 -26.76 -49.75
CA GLN A 534 -38.80 -26.76 -51.21
C GLN A 534 -37.81 -27.84 -51.65
N LEU A 535 -36.72 -28.05 -50.90
CA LEU A 535 -35.74 -29.10 -51.16
C LEU A 535 -36.33 -30.51 -50.97
N ALA A 536 -37.14 -30.71 -49.94
CA ALA A 536 -37.80 -32.00 -49.69
C ALA A 536 -38.77 -32.35 -50.82
N ILE A 537 -39.60 -31.39 -51.26
CA ILE A 537 -40.51 -31.57 -52.40
C ILE A 537 -39.71 -31.88 -53.68
N THR A 538 -38.65 -31.13 -53.93
CA THR A 538 -37.80 -31.32 -55.13
C THR A 538 -37.07 -32.66 -55.08
N GLY A 539 -36.54 -33.04 -53.92
CA GLY A 539 -35.85 -34.30 -53.69
C GLY A 539 -36.79 -35.49 -53.86
N TYR A 540 -38.01 -35.39 -53.34
CA TYR A 540 -39.06 -36.39 -53.56
C TYR A 540 -39.39 -36.56 -55.05
N LYS A 541 -39.58 -35.45 -55.79
CA LYS A 541 -39.81 -35.51 -57.25
C LYS A 541 -38.62 -36.08 -58.02
N CYS A 542 -37.39 -35.74 -57.63
CA CYS A 542 -36.18 -36.31 -58.23
C CYS A 542 -36.07 -37.82 -57.94
N TYR A 543 -36.39 -38.24 -56.71
CA TYR A 543 -36.38 -39.65 -56.31
C TYR A 543 -37.42 -40.47 -57.08
N GLN A 544 -38.60 -39.91 -57.34
CA GLN A 544 -39.62 -40.53 -58.18
C GLN A 544 -39.30 -40.50 -59.69
N GLY A 545 -38.18 -39.90 -60.09
CA GLY A 545 -37.81 -39.76 -61.51
C GLY A 545 -38.68 -38.79 -62.30
N LEU A 546 -39.57 -38.03 -61.64
CA LEU A 546 -40.45 -37.05 -62.28
C LEU A 546 -39.68 -35.83 -62.79
N GLU A 547 -38.55 -35.50 -62.15
CA GLU A 547 -37.71 -34.36 -62.51
C GLU A 547 -36.22 -34.73 -62.45
N LYS A 548 -35.42 -34.19 -63.38
CA LYS A 548 -33.95 -34.31 -63.37
C LYS A 548 -33.34 -33.19 -62.52
N PRO A 549 -32.20 -33.42 -61.83
CA PRO A 549 -31.53 -32.37 -61.06
C PRO A 549 -31.12 -31.22 -61.98
N LYS A 550 -31.61 -30.01 -61.67
CA LYS A 550 -31.31 -28.76 -62.38
C LYS A 550 -30.41 -27.89 -61.53
N LEU A 551 -29.69 -26.97 -62.17
CA LEU A 551 -28.84 -25.96 -61.50
C LEU A 551 -29.62 -25.13 -60.46
N VAL A 552 -30.92 -24.90 -60.69
CA VAL A 552 -31.81 -24.20 -59.75
C VAL A 552 -31.95 -24.96 -58.42
N HIS A 553 -31.88 -26.30 -58.41
CA HIS A 553 -31.91 -27.07 -57.16
C HIS A 553 -30.64 -26.84 -56.35
N SER A 554 -29.48 -26.76 -57.03
CA SER A 554 -28.21 -26.39 -56.39
C SER A 554 -28.29 -24.99 -55.77
N LEU A 555 -28.94 -24.03 -56.45
CA LEU A 555 -29.17 -22.70 -55.90
C LEU A 555 -29.99 -22.75 -54.61
N ILE A 556 -31.13 -23.46 -54.60
CA ILE A 556 -31.98 -23.58 -53.40
C ILE A 556 -31.20 -24.24 -52.26
N VAL A 557 -30.38 -25.27 -52.54
CA VAL A 557 -29.49 -25.89 -51.53
C VAL A 557 -28.54 -24.84 -50.95
N THR A 558 -27.79 -24.12 -51.79
CA THR A 558 -26.82 -23.12 -51.31
C THR A 558 -27.45 -22.01 -50.48
N VAL A 559 -28.62 -21.51 -50.90
CA VAL A 559 -29.37 -20.48 -50.17
C VAL A 559 -29.90 -21.01 -48.84
N THR A 560 -30.40 -22.24 -48.82
CA THR A 560 -30.93 -22.87 -47.59
C THR A 560 -29.83 -23.11 -46.56
N VAL A 561 -28.65 -23.56 -47.01
CA VAL A 561 -27.46 -23.73 -46.17
C VAL A 561 -26.98 -22.39 -45.62
N PHE A 562 -26.93 -21.34 -46.43
CA PHE A 562 -26.62 -19.97 -45.99
C PHE A 562 -27.53 -19.53 -44.84
N MET A 563 -28.86 -19.63 -45.02
CA MET A 563 -29.84 -19.21 -44.00
C MET A 563 -29.73 -20.06 -42.72
N LEU A 564 -29.45 -21.36 -42.86
CA LEU A 564 -29.28 -22.26 -41.73
C LEU A 564 -28.06 -21.88 -40.87
N ILE A 565 -26.90 -21.64 -41.51
CA ILE A 565 -25.68 -21.26 -40.78
C ILE A 565 -25.88 -19.91 -40.09
N ARG A 566 -26.51 -18.92 -40.75
CA ARG A 566 -26.86 -17.63 -40.14
C ARG A 566 -27.77 -17.79 -38.93
N SER A 567 -28.79 -18.64 -39.03
CA SER A 567 -29.69 -18.92 -37.91
C SER A 567 -28.95 -19.53 -36.72
N ILE A 568 -28.10 -20.54 -36.97
CA ILE A 568 -27.27 -21.17 -35.93
C ILE A 568 -26.35 -20.15 -35.26
N TYR A 569 -25.67 -19.30 -36.06
CA TYR A 569 -24.82 -18.23 -35.53
C TYR A 569 -25.58 -17.32 -34.57
N PHE A 570 -26.73 -16.78 -34.97
CA PHE A 570 -27.52 -15.89 -34.11
C PHE A 570 -28.16 -16.59 -32.90
N PHE A 571 -28.40 -17.91 -32.94
CA PHE A 571 -28.81 -18.66 -31.74
C PHE A 571 -27.67 -18.86 -30.74
N ILE A 572 -26.44 -19.06 -31.24
CA ILE A 572 -25.26 -19.29 -30.39
C ILE A 572 -24.72 -17.98 -29.82
N LEU A 573 -24.80 -16.87 -30.57
CA LEU A 573 -24.18 -15.60 -30.21
C LEU A 573 -24.56 -15.09 -28.79
N PRO A 574 -25.85 -15.06 -28.37
CA PRO A 574 -26.22 -14.61 -27.03
C PRO A 574 -25.72 -15.50 -25.89
N SER A 575 -25.36 -16.77 -26.17
CA SER A 575 -24.84 -17.69 -25.16
C SER A 575 -23.43 -17.33 -24.68
N GLY A 576 -22.74 -16.41 -25.36
CA GLY A 576 -21.39 -15.98 -25.00
C GLY A 576 -20.28 -17.00 -25.28
N LYS A 577 -20.63 -18.24 -25.69
CA LYS A 577 -19.66 -19.30 -26.00
C LYS A 577 -18.70 -18.94 -27.14
N LEU A 578 -19.09 -18.02 -28.02
CA LEU A 578 -18.23 -17.54 -29.10
C LEU A 578 -17.21 -16.50 -28.63
N SER A 579 -17.45 -15.83 -27.48
CA SER A 579 -16.52 -14.82 -26.95
C SER A 579 -15.18 -15.39 -26.49
N THR A 580 -15.10 -16.70 -26.23
CA THR A 580 -13.85 -17.37 -25.82
C THR A 580 -13.01 -17.86 -27.00
N SER A 581 -13.53 -17.82 -28.23
CA SER A 581 -12.85 -18.34 -29.41
C SER A 581 -13.09 -17.41 -30.60
N ALA A 582 -12.22 -16.40 -30.76
CA ALA A 582 -12.30 -15.39 -31.81
C ALA A 582 -12.33 -16.00 -33.23
N VAL A 583 -11.58 -17.09 -33.45
CA VAL A 583 -11.57 -17.80 -34.74
C VAL A 583 -12.93 -18.41 -35.08
N ALA A 584 -13.62 -19.01 -34.10
CA ALA A 584 -14.93 -19.62 -34.30
C ALA A 584 -16.01 -18.56 -34.56
N ASP A 585 -15.96 -17.43 -33.85
CA ASP A 585 -16.84 -16.28 -34.09
C ASP A 585 -16.63 -15.76 -35.52
N TYR A 586 -15.37 -15.56 -35.92
CA TYR A 586 -15.00 -15.10 -37.25
C TYR A 586 -15.50 -16.03 -38.37
N ILE A 587 -15.28 -17.35 -38.26
CA ILE A 587 -15.73 -18.33 -39.26
C ILE A 587 -17.25 -18.30 -39.42
N LEU A 588 -18.00 -18.27 -38.32
CA LEU A 588 -19.47 -18.27 -38.36
C LEU A 588 -20.06 -16.96 -38.89
N VAL A 589 -19.34 -15.85 -38.76
CA VAL A 589 -19.70 -14.55 -39.34
C VAL A 589 -19.41 -14.51 -40.85
N VAL A 590 -18.25 -14.98 -41.27
CA VAL A 590 -17.72 -14.77 -42.62
C VAL A 590 -18.14 -15.86 -43.61
N LEU A 591 -18.12 -17.13 -43.20
CA LEU A 591 -18.45 -18.26 -44.07
C LEU A 591 -19.84 -18.13 -44.74
N PRO A 592 -20.92 -17.73 -44.03
CA PRO A 592 -22.22 -17.52 -44.67
C PRO A 592 -22.17 -16.50 -45.81
N THR A 593 -21.39 -15.43 -45.68
CA THR A 593 -21.25 -14.39 -46.71
C THR A 593 -20.63 -14.94 -48.01
N PHE A 594 -19.66 -15.85 -47.89
CA PHE A 594 -19.08 -16.51 -49.07
C PHE A 594 -20.08 -17.47 -49.73
N ILE A 595 -20.85 -18.24 -48.94
CA ILE A 595 -21.92 -19.10 -49.45
C ILE A 595 -23.02 -18.27 -50.11
N TYR A 596 -23.33 -17.09 -49.54
CA TYR A 596 -24.21 -16.09 -50.12
C TYR A 596 -23.68 -15.68 -51.51
N PHE A 597 -22.45 -15.19 -51.64
CA PHE A 597 -21.87 -14.86 -52.95
C PHE A 597 -21.85 -16.04 -53.94
N THR A 598 -21.61 -17.28 -53.47
CA THR A 598 -21.72 -18.49 -54.29
C THR A 598 -23.13 -18.65 -54.87
N ALA A 599 -24.19 -18.49 -54.07
CA ALA A 599 -25.57 -18.58 -54.55
C ALA A 599 -25.88 -17.55 -55.65
N PHE A 600 -25.42 -16.31 -55.47
CA PHE A 600 -25.70 -15.24 -56.44
C PHE A 600 -24.85 -15.31 -57.70
N THR A 601 -23.62 -15.80 -57.61
CA THR A 601 -22.80 -16.08 -58.81
C THR A 601 -23.40 -17.20 -59.65
N ILE A 602 -24.03 -18.22 -59.04
CA ILE A 602 -24.81 -19.24 -59.76
C ILE A 602 -25.95 -18.59 -60.57
N ILE A 603 -26.68 -17.63 -59.99
CA ILE A 603 -27.77 -16.91 -60.68
C ILE A 603 -27.22 -16.04 -61.82
N ILE A 604 -26.17 -15.26 -61.57
CA ILE A 604 -25.55 -14.40 -62.59
C ILE A 604 -25.08 -15.23 -63.77
N VAL A 605 -24.40 -16.35 -63.52
CA VAL A 605 -23.93 -17.23 -64.59
C VAL A 605 -25.13 -17.80 -65.34
N LEU A 606 -26.17 -18.29 -64.63
CA LEU A 606 -27.43 -18.74 -65.24
C LEU A 606 -28.00 -17.70 -66.21
N TRP A 607 -28.10 -16.44 -65.77
CA TRP A 607 -28.65 -15.34 -66.55
C TRP A 607 -27.77 -14.93 -67.73
N TYR A 608 -26.46 -14.87 -67.53
CA TYR A 608 -25.49 -14.61 -68.59
C TYR A 608 -25.65 -15.60 -69.74
N ILE A 609 -25.84 -16.88 -69.43
CA ILE A 609 -26.10 -17.90 -70.44
C ILE A 609 -27.42 -17.64 -71.13
N ILE A 610 -28.51 -17.38 -70.41
CA ILE A 610 -29.82 -17.16 -71.04
C ILE A 610 -29.72 -16.03 -72.07
N VAL A 611 -29.03 -14.93 -71.73
CA VAL A 611 -28.78 -13.80 -72.63
C VAL A 611 -27.90 -14.20 -73.83
N LYS A 612 -26.88 -15.03 -73.64
CA LYS A 612 -25.85 -15.37 -74.65
C LYS A 612 -26.11 -16.68 -75.42
N SER A 613 -27.06 -17.52 -75.00
CA SER A 613 -27.25 -18.92 -75.46
C SER A 613 -27.77 -19.10 -76.90
N ARG A 614 -27.69 -18.06 -77.74
CA ARG A 614 -28.07 -18.18 -79.15
C ARG A 614 -27.23 -19.19 -79.95
N THR A 615 -26.09 -19.67 -79.41
CA THR A 615 -25.16 -20.52 -80.18
C THR A 615 -24.38 -21.52 -79.29
N GLN A 616 -24.62 -22.83 -79.49
CA GLN A 616 -23.79 -24.03 -79.19
C GLN A 616 -24.20 -25.03 -78.07
N ARG A 617 -23.98 -26.33 -78.36
CA ARG A 617 -24.31 -27.51 -77.52
C ARG A 617 -23.38 -27.81 -76.32
N ASN A 618 -22.26 -27.08 -76.15
CA ASN A 618 -21.27 -27.32 -75.06
C ASN A 618 -21.40 -26.36 -73.86
N ILE A 619 -22.55 -25.73 -73.70
CA ILE A 619 -22.77 -24.65 -72.72
C ILE A 619 -22.68 -25.16 -71.28
N LEU A 620 -23.32 -26.29 -70.93
CA LEU A 620 -23.34 -26.83 -69.55
C LEU A 620 -21.94 -27.08 -68.95
N ARG A 621 -21.00 -27.62 -69.74
CA ARG A 621 -19.62 -27.86 -69.27
C ARG A 621 -18.87 -26.55 -69.02
N ARG A 622 -19.06 -25.54 -69.87
CA ARG A 622 -18.45 -24.20 -69.69
C ARG A 622 -19.01 -23.47 -68.47
N ILE A 623 -20.29 -23.69 -68.17
CA ILE A 623 -20.97 -23.12 -66.99
C ILE A 623 -20.40 -23.68 -65.70
N GLY A 624 -20.32 -25.00 -65.60
CA GLY A 624 -19.72 -25.66 -64.44
C GLY A 624 -18.28 -25.19 -64.22
N LEU A 625 -17.52 -25.01 -65.30
CA LEU A 625 -16.15 -24.49 -65.24
C LEU A 625 -16.12 -23.03 -64.77
N MET A 626 -16.94 -22.11 -65.31
CA MET A 626 -16.97 -20.71 -64.85
C MET A 626 -17.41 -20.58 -63.39
N ILE A 627 -18.48 -21.28 -62.99
CA ILE A 627 -18.95 -21.29 -61.59
C ILE A 627 -17.87 -21.87 -60.69
N GLY A 628 -17.23 -22.97 -61.10
CA GLY A 628 -16.13 -23.61 -60.38
C GLY A 628 -14.94 -22.68 -60.21
N THR A 629 -14.49 -21.99 -61.27
CA THR A 629 -13.35 -21.07 -61.22
C THR A 629 -13.64 -19.85 -60.33
N ILE A 630 -14.80 -19.22 -60.47
CA ILE A 630 -15.16 -18.05 -59.64
C ILE A 630 -15.24 -18.44 -58.16
N ASN A 631 -15.90 -19.56 -57.85
CA ASN A 631 -15.98 -20.03 -56.46
C ASN A 631 -14.62 -20.48 -55.92
N ALA A 632 -13.77 -21.14 -56.72
CA ALA A 632 -12.43 -21.51 -56.30
C ALA A 632 -11.62 -20.27 -55.89
N ILE A 633 -11.68 -19.18 -56.66
CA ILE A 633 -11.01 -17.92 -56.32
C ILE A 633 -11.58 -17.35 -55.00
N LEU A 634 -12.91 -17.33 -54.84
CA LEU A 634 -13.56 -16.83 -53.62
C LEU A 634 -13.13 -17.64 -52.38
N TYR A 635 -13.14 -18.97 -52.44
CA TYR A 635 -12.78 -19.83 -51.32
C TYR A 635 -11.27 -19.85 -51.03
N ILE A 636 -10.40 -19.70 -52.03
CA ILE A 636 -8.95 -19.50 -51.82
C ILE A 636 -8.72 -18.20 -51.04
N LEU A 637 -9.40 -17.12 -51.45
CA LEU A 637 -9.32 -15.83 -50.75
C LEU A 637 -9.82 -15.96 -49.29
N PHE A 638 -10.91 -16.68 -49.06
CA PHE A 638 -11.40 -16.99 -47.71
C PHE A 638 -10.37 -17.74 -46.85
N ILE A 639 -9.74 -18.80 -47.40
CA ILE A 639 -8.71 -19.58 -46.69
C ILE A 639 -7.49 -18.71 -46.35
N ILE A 640 -7.05 -17.84 -47.28
CA ILE A 640 -5.94 -16.91 -47.04
C ILE A 640 -6.26 -16.00 -45.86
N ILE A 641 -7.48 -15.45 -45.80
CA ILE A 641 -7.86 -14.56 -44.70
C ILE A 641 -7.89 -15.32 -43.36
N ILE A 642 -8.44 -16.54 -43.32
CA ILE A 642 -8.42 -17.37 -42.11
C ILE A 642 -6.98 -17.67 -41.67
N LEU A 643 -6.09 -18.02 -42.61
CA LEU A 643 -4.68 -18.27 -42.31
C LEU A 643 -4.00 -17.03 -41.74
N VAL A 644 -4.21 -15.86 -42.35
CA VAL A 644 -3.68 -14.60 -41.83
C VAL A 644 -4.22 -14.34 -40.43
N PHE A 645 -5.50 -14.59 -40.18
CA PHE A 645 -6.11 -14.40 -38.87
C PHE A 645 -5.52 -15.33 -37.80
N HIS A 646 -5.40 -16.62 -38.11
CA HIS A 646 -4.81 -17.59 -37.18
C HIS A 646 -3.33 -17.32 -36.90
N LEU A 647 -2.57 -16.88 -37.91
CA LEU A 647 -1.14 -16.55 -37.77
C LEU A 647 -0.89 -15.19 -37.11
N THR A 648 -1.88 -14.30 -37.08
CA THR A 648 -1.81 -13.00 -36.40
C THR A 648 -2.51 -12.99 -35.05
N GLU A 649 -2.96 -14.15 -34.56
CA GLU A 649 -3.50 -14.33 -33.21
C GLU A 649 -2.39 -14.15 -32.18
N SER A 650 -2.10 -12.90 -31.83
CA SER A 650 -1.38 -12.60 -30.61
C SER A 650 -2.36 -12.83 -29.47
N ASN A 651 -2.15 -13.90 -28.69
CA ASN A 651 -2.73 -13.93 -27.35
C ASN A 651 -2.21 -12.69 -26.64
N PRO A 652 -3.06 -11.71 -26.26
CA PRO A 652 -2.61 -10.73 -25.30
C PRO A 652 -2.38 -11.53 -24.03
N THR A 653 -1.14 -11.98 -23.83
CA THR A 653 -0.70 -12.33 -22.50
C THR A 653 -0.87 -11.05 -21.73
N ASN A 654 -1.78 -11.07 -20.75
CA ASN A 654 -2.00 -9.97 -19.84
C ASN A 654 -0.79 -9.92 -18.89
N ASP A 655 0.41 -9.83 -19.48
CA ASP A 655 1.72 -9.69 -18.84
C ASP A 655 1.84 -8.29 -18.23
N CYS A 656 0.75 -7.56 -18.10
CA CYS A 656 0.55 -6.47 -17.17
C CYS A 656 -0.82 -6.73 -16.57
N ILE A 657 -0.93 -7.09 -15.28
CA ILE A 657 -2.19 -7.30 -14.55
C ILE A 657 -2.94 -5.95 -14.48
N GLY A 658 -3.49 -5.46 -15.60
CA GLY A 658 -4.18 -4.17 -15.72
C GLY A 658 -3.32 -2.89 -15.58
N ARG A 659 -2.02 -3.00 -15.25
CA ARG A 659 -1.23 -1.84 -14.75
C ARG A 659 -0.59 -0.91 -15.79
N MET A 660 -0.71 -1.20 -17.08
CA MET A 660 -0.41 -0.21 -18.14
C MET A 660 -1.68 0.09 -18.93
N VAL A 661 -2.03 1.38 -18.99
CA VAL A 661 -2.97 1.92 -19.98
C VAL A 661 -2.27 1.93 -21.34
N VAL A 662 -1.93 0.75 -21.84
CA VAL A 662 -1.95 0.57 -23.29
C VAL A 662 -3.42 0.36 -23.57
N GLU A 663 -4.10 1.44 -23.98
CA GLU A 663 -5.29 1.28 -24.80
C GLU A 663 -4.95 0.16 -25.76
N ALA A 664 -5.61 -0.99 -25.63
CA ALA A 664 -5.45 -2.11 -26.53
C ALA A 664 -6.05 -1.65 -27.87
N ASN A 665 -5.39 -0.68 -28.50
CA ASN A 665 -5.36 -0.50 -29.91
C ASN A 665 -4.92 -1.86 -30.41
N THR A 666 -5.93 -2.64 -30.78
CA THR A 666 -5.84 -3.83 -31.61
C THR A 666 -4.52 -3.80 -32.34
N THR A 667 -3.73 -4.88 -32.23
CA THR A 667 -2.47 -4.96 -32.96
C THR A 667 -2.76 -4.44 -34.37
N THR A 668 -2.12 -3.34 -34.75
CA THR A 668 -2.32 -2.64 -36.03
C THR A 668 -2.54 -3.59 -37.21
N PRO A 669 -1.87 -4.77 -37.32
CA PRO A 669 -2.17 -5.77 -38.33
C PRO A 669 -3.63 -6.27 -38.36
N GLN A 670 -4.26 -6.60 -37.23
CA GLN A 670 -5.58 -7.23 -37.23
C GLN A 670 -6.69 -6.28 -37.66
N ARG A 671 -6.62 -5.00 -37.23
CA ARG A 671 -7.56 -3.96 -37.70
C ARG A 671 -7.40 -3.70 -39.20
N ILE A 672 -6.16 -3.65 -39.70
CA ILE A 672 -5.87 -3.50 -41.13
C ILE A 672 -6.46 -4.68 -41.92
N VAL A 673 -6.30 -5.92 -41.45
CA VAL A 673 -6.85 -7.11 -42.11
C VAL A 673 -8.37 -7.06 -42.16
N SER A 674 -9.04 -6.64 -41.08
CA SER A 674 -10.49 -6.47 -41.02
C SER A 674 -10.99 -5.42 -42.03
N ILE A 675 -10.29 -4.28 -42.14
CA ILE A 675 -10.59 -3.23 -43.12
C ILE A 675 -10.40 -3.72 -44.56
N VAL A 676 -9.27 -4.36 -44.86
CA VAL A 676 -8.97 -4.90 -46.21
C VAL A 676 -10.04 -5.92 -46.62
N TYR A 677 -10.43 -6.80 -45.69
CA TYR A 677 -11.49 -7.77 -45.93
C TYR A 677 -12.83 -7.09 -46.27
N ALA A 678 -13.24 -6.09 -45.49
CA ALA A 678 -14.48 -5.36 -45.73
C ALA A 678 -14.49 -4.65 -47.08
N VAL A 679 -13.36 -4.08 -47.50
CA VAL A 679 -13.19 -3.48 -48.84
C VAL A 679 -13.34 -4.54 -49.93
N VAL A 680 -12.71 -5.70 -49.80
CA VAL A 680 -12.85 -6.80 -50.76
C VAL A 680 -14.30 -7.29 -50.85
N GLN A 681 -14.97 -7.48 -49.71
CA GLN A 681 -16.38 -7.87 -49.63
C GLN A 681 -17.30 -6.82 -50.29
N ALA A 682 -17.04 -5.54 -50.07
CA ALA A 682 -17.77 -4.43 -50.67
C ALA A 682 -17.60 -4.40 -52.20
N VAL A 683 -16.37 -4.57 -52.70
CA VAL A 683 -16.07 -4.63 -54.14
C VAL A 683 -16.76 -5.81 -54.80
N ILE A 684 -16.69 -7.01 -54.21
CA ILE A 684 -17.38 -8.20 -54.72
C ILE A 684 -18.90 -7.97 -54.78
N SER A 685 -19.47 -7.41 -53.70
CA SER A 685 -20.90 -7.07 -53.63
C SER A 685 -21.31 -6.08 -54.72
N LEU A 686 -20.50 -5.04 -54.94
CA LEU A 686 -20.74 -4.03 -55.97
C LEU A 686 -20.68 -4.63 -57.38
N VAL A 687 -19.69 -5.49 -57.67
CA VAL A 687 -19.55 -6.18 -58.96
C VAL A 687 -20.74 -7.11 -59.22
N ILE A 688 -21.16 -7.89 -58.22
CA ILE A 688 -22.34 -8.76 -58.30
C ILE A 688 -23.61 -7.91 -58.51
N GLY A 689 -23.78 -6.83 -57.74
CA GLY A 689 -24.92 -5.91 -57.87
C GLY A 689 -25.00 -5.27 -59.26
N ALA A 690 -23.88 -4.77 -59.80
CA ALA A 690 -23.80 -4.21 -61.14
C ALA A 690 -24.11 -5.26 -62.22
N ALA A 691 -23.64 -6.51 -62.05
CA ALA A 691 -23.96 -7.62 -62.93
C ALA A 691 -25.46 -7.96 -62.91
N PHE A 692 -26.13 -7.90 -61.75
CA PHE A 692 -27.58 -8.07 -61.64
C PHE A 692 -28.34 -6.97 -62.38
N VAL A 693 -27.96 -5.70 -62.20
CA VAL A 693 -28.58 -4.57 -62.92
C VAL A 693 -28.42 -4.73 -64.43
N TYR A 694 -27.21 -5.05 -64.89
CA TYR A 694 -26.91 -5.21 -66.31
C TYR A 694 -27.61 -6.42 -66.95
N LEU A 695 -27.42 -7.62 -66.38
CA LEU A 695 -27.96 -8.86 -66.95
C LEU A 695 -29.47 -8.98 -66.73
N GLY A 696 -29.96 -8.63 -65.54
CA GLY A 696 -31.39 -8.63 -65.22
C GLY A 696 -32.15 -7.59 -66.01
N GLY A 697 -31.60 -6.38 -66.17
CA GLY A 697 -32.14 -5.35 -67.06
C GLY A 697 -32.20 -5.80 -68.52
N THR A 698 -31.11 -6.41 -69.02
CA THR A 698 -31.06 -6.95 -70.39
C THR A 698 -32.11 -8.06 -70.59
N LEU A 699 -32.27 -8.97 -69.63
CA LEU A 699 -33.31 -10.00 -69.64
C LEU A 699 -34.71 -9.42 -69.64
N TYR A 700 -34.96 -8.43 -68.77
CA TYR A 700 -36.24 -7.74 -68.68
C TYR A 700 -36.62 -7.08 -70.01
N PHE A 701 -35.68 -6.36 -70.64
CA PHE A 701 -35.90 -5.75 -71.95
C PHE A 701 -36.06 -6.80 -73.06
N MET A 702 -35.26 -7.87 -73.07
CA MET A 702 -35.41 -8.96 -74.04
C MET A 702 -36.78 -9.62 -73.97
N MET A 703 -37.33 -9.84 -72.77
CA MET A 703 -38.66 -10.42 -72.59
C MET A 703 -39.78 -9.45 -72.96
N ARG A 704 -39.59 -8.14 -72.74
CA ARG A 704 -40.58 -7.11 -73.08
C ARG A 704 -40.66 -6.83 -74.58
N PHE A 705 -39.54 -6.79 -75.29
CA PHE A 705 -39.50 -6.37 -76.70
C PHE A 705 -39.66 -7.51 -77.70
N LYS A 706 -39.43 -8.77 -77.30
CA LYS A 706 -39.52 -9.91 -78.22
C LYS A 706 -40.90 -10.53 -78.17
N LYS A 707 -41.72 -10.30 -79.21
CA LYS A 707 -42.97 -11.05 -79.44
C LYS A 707 -42.59 -12.51 -79.76
N VAL A 708 -42.72 -13.38 -78.78
CA VAL A 708 -42.61 -14.84 -78.93
C VAL A 708 -44.01 -15.40 -78.66
N ASP A 709 -44.45 -16.37 -79.46
CA ASP A 709 -45.76 -17.07 -79.39
C ASP A 709 -45.91 -17.94 -78.11
N VAL A 710 -45.66 -17.36 -76.94
CA VAL A 710 -45.94 -17.98 -75.64
C VAL A 710 -47.13 -17.26 -75.03
N ASP A 711 -48.01 -18.04 -74.40
CA ASP A 711 -49.20 -17.57 -73.69
C ASP A 711 -48.91 -16.32 -72.84
N ASN A 712 -49.62 -15.21 -73.11
CA ASN A 712 -49.31 -13.88 -72.55
C ASN A 712 -49.29 -13.91 -71.01
N ASP A 713 -50.14 -14.74 -70.40
CA ASP A 713 -50.30 -14.81 -68.95
C ASP A 713 -49.08 -15.44 -68.25
N HIS A 714 -48.48 -16.47 -68.86
CA HIS A 714 -47.25 -17.09 -68.36
C HIS A 714 -46.03 -16.18 -68.53
N ARG A 715 -45.97 -15.41 -69.63
CA ARG A 715 -44.89 -14.45 -69.88
C ARG A 715 -44.91 -13.33 -68.84
N ASP A 716 -46.07 -12.77 -68.55
CA ASP A 716 -46.23 -11.69 -67.57
C ASP A 716 -45.85 -12.15 -66.16
N GLN A 717 -46.20 -13.39 -65.77
CA GLN A 717 -45.78 -13.94 -64.48
C GLN A 717 -44.26 -14.16 -64.40
N GLN A 718 -43.62 -14.69 -65.45
CA GLN A 718 -42.16 -14.88 -65.48
C GLN A 718 -41.42 -13.54 -65.49
N GLN A 719 -41.91 -12.56 -66.25
CA GLN A 719 -41.34 -11.21 -66.29
C GLN A 719 -41.43 -10.54 -64.92
N LYS A 720 -42.57 -10.65 -64.23
CA LYS A 720 -42.74 -10.11 -62.87
C LYS A 720 -41.76 -10.75 -61.89
N ARG A 721 -41.60 -12.08 -61.92
CA ARG A 721 -40.64 -12.81 -61.05
C ARG A 721 -39.19 -12.38 -61.29
N ILE A 722 -38.77 -12.30 -62.55
CA ILE A 722 -37.39 -11.88 -62.91
C ILE A 722 -37.16 -10.42 -62.50
N SER A 723 -38.17 -9.54 -62.69
CA SER A 723 -38.10 -8.15 -62.26
C SER A 723 -37.96 -8.02 -60.74
N VAL A 724 -38.77 -8.77 -59.97
CA VAL A 724 -38.70 -8.78 -58.50
C VAL A 724 -37.34 -9.25 -58.01
N VAL A 725 -36.82 -10.37 -58.54
CA VAL A 725 -35.47 -10.86 -58.17
C VAL A 725 -34.40 -9.84 -58.57
N THR A 726 -34.45 -9.28 -59.77
CA THR A 726 -33.45 -8.30 -60.23
C THR A 726 -33.45 -7.07 -59.33
N LEU A 727 -34.63 -6.52 -59.02
CA LEU A 727 -34.76 -5.33 -58.17
C LEU A 727 -34.30 -5.62 -56.74
N ALA A 728 -34.82 -6.69 -56.12
CA ALA A 728 -34.48 -7.03 -54.74
C ALA A 728 -32.99 -7.35 -54.57
N CYS A 729 -32.38 -8.10 -55.50
CA CYS A 729 -30.98 -8.48 -55.42
C CYS A 729 -30.03 -7.31 -55.75
N SER A 730 -30.35 -6.49 -56.76
CA SER A 730 -29.51 -5.32 -57.09
C SER A 730 -29.51 -4.30 -55.96
N VAL A 731 -30.68 -3.94 -55.42
CA VAL A 731 -30.79 -3.05 -54.26
C VAL A 731 -30.13 -3.68 -53.04
N GLY A 732 -30.37 -4.97 -52.79
CA GLY A 732 -29.76 -5.72 -51.69
C GLY A 732 -28.23 -5.68 -51.72
N PHE A 733 -27.59 -5.94 -52.88
CA PHE A 733 -26.12 -5.93 -53.00
C PHE A 733 -25.49 -4.55 -52.96
N ILE A 734 -26.13 -3.53 -53.56
CA ILE A 734 -25.64 -2.15 -53.47
C ILE A 734 -25.72 -1.67 -52.03
N LEU A 735 -26.83 -1.94 -51.34
CA LEU A 735 -26.96 -1.64 -49.91
C LEU A 735 -26.03 -2.49 -49.05
N HIS A 736 -25.77 -3.75 -49.41
CA HIS A 736 -24.80 -4.61 -48.71
C HIS A 736 -23.38 -4.03 -48.77
N CYS A 737 -22.97 -3.49 -49.93
CA CYS A 737 -21.69 -2.79 -50.07
C CYS A 737 -21.59 -1.59 -49.10
N VAL A 738 -22.61 -0.72 -49.08
CA VAL A 738 -22.66 0.44 -48.18
C VAL A 738 -22.70 0.01 -46.71
N PHE A 739 -23.50 -1.01 -46.40
CA PHE A 739 -23.68 -1.55 -45.06
C PHE A 739 -22.36 -2.06 -44.47
N VAL A 740 -21.60 -2.86 -45.23
CA VAL A 740 -20.29 -3.40 -44.80
C VAL A 740 -19.27 -2.29 -44.56
N LEU A 741 -19.22 -1.28 -45.43
CA LEU A 741 -18.32 -0.13 -45.26
C LEU A 741 -18.66 0.70 -44.01
N ILE A 742 -19.95 0.92 -43.71
CA ILE A 742 -20.37 1.62 -42.50
C ILE A 742 -20.04 0.81 -41.24
N LEU A 743 -20.24 -0.51 -41.27
CA LEU A 743 -19.96 -1.39 -40.12
C LEU A 743 -18.49 -1.29 -39.70
N VAL A 744 -17.57 -1.29 -40.67
CA VAL A 744 -16.14 -1.20 -40.40
C VAL A 744 -15.65 0.24 -40.18
N GLY A 745 -16.20 1.21 -40.90
CA GLY A 745 -15.72 2.59 -40.85
C GLY A 745 -16.27 3.40 -39.67
N ALA A 746 -17.52 3.16 -39.28
CA ALA A 746 -18.20 3.91 -38.23
C ALA A 746 -18.37 3.14 -36.92
N GLU A 747 -18.05 1.83 -36.90
CA GLU A 747 -18.18 0.93 -35.74
C GLU A 747 -19.46 1.21 -34.91
N PRO A 748 -20.65 1.23 -35.55
CA PRO A 748 -21.85 1.67 -34.86
C PRO A 748 -22.18 0.72 -33.70
N SER A 749 -22.21 1.24 -32.48
CA SER A 749 -22.59 0.48 -31.28
C SER A 749 -24.07 0.04 -31.26
N ASN A 750 -24.86 0.47 -32.25
CA ASN A 750 -26.29 0.26 -32.30
C ASN A 750 -26.68 -1.00 -33.09
N ILE A 751 -27.09 -2.06 -32.38
CA ILE A 751 -27.63 -3.31 -32.93
C ILE A 751 -28.82 -3.11 -33.88
N ILE A 752 -29.60 -2.04 -33.73
CA ILE A 752 -30.75 -1.75 -34.58
C ILE A 752 -30.31 -1.54 -36.03
N PHE A 753 -29.16 -0.88 -36.24
CA PHE A 753 -28.60 -0.66 -37.57
C PHE A 753 -28.29 -1.99 -38.27
N SER A 754 -27.61 -2.91 -37.56
CA SER A 754 -27.29 -4.23 -38.09
C SER A 754 -28.52 -5.11 -38.31
N PHE A 755 -29.53 -5.01 -37.44
CA PHE A 755 -30.80 -5.72 -37.60
C PHE A 755 -31.49 -5.33 -38.91
N ILE A 756 -31.64 -4.03 -39.17
CA ILE A 756 -32.27 -3.52 -40.38
C ILE A 756 -31.41 -3.83 -41.61
N GLY A 757 -30.10 -3.65 -41.50
CA GLY A 757 -29.14 -3.93 -42.56
C GLY A 757 -29.22 -5.38 -43.04
N LEU A 758 -29.14 -6.35 -42.13
CA LEU A 758 -29.19 -7.78 -42.46
C LEU A 758 -30.56 -8.20 -43.04
N LEU A 759 -31.65 -7.63 -42.54
CA LEU A 759 -32.99 -7.92 -43.06
C LEU A 759 -33.13 -7.46 -44.51
N ILE A 760 -32.69 -6.24 -44.83
CA ILE A 760 -32.81 -5.67 -46.17
C ILE A 760 -31.81 -6.31 -47.14
N THR A 761 -30.57 -6.54 -46.70
CA THR A 761 -29.48 -6.94 -47.60
C THR A 761 -29.33 -8.44 -47.77
N GLU A 762 -29.79 -9.26 -46.82
CA GLU A 762 -29.67 -10.73 -46.88
C GLU A 762 -31.04 -11.43 -46.95
N VAL A 763 -31.96 -11.12 -46.03
CA VAL A 763 -33.24 -11.84 -45.91
C VAL A 763 -34.17 -11.55 -47.10
N ILE A 764 -34.39 -10.29 -47.45
CA ILE A 764 -35.29 -9.91 -48.56
C ILE A 764 -34.85 -10.50 -49.90
N PRO A 765 -33.57 -10.41 -50.32
CA PRO A 765 -33.09 -11.04 -51.56
C PRO A 765 -33.28 -12.56 -51.57
N VAL A 766 -33.00 -13.24 -50.46
CA VAL A 766 -33.18 -14.69 -50.33
C VAL A 766 -34.64 -15.09 -50.43
N ILE A 767 -35.54 -14.42 -49.69
CA ILE A 767 -36.98 -14.70 -49.78
C ILE A 767 -37.48 -14.43 -51.19
N SER A 768 -37.01 -13.37 -51.84
CA SER A 768 -37.36 -13.05 -53.23
C SER A 768 -36.97 -14.18 -54.20
N ILE A 769 -35.79 -14.80 -53.99
CA ILE A 769 -35.34 -15.97 -54.75
C ILE A 769 -36.24 -17.18 -54.46
N LEU A 770 -36.42 -17.54 -53.19
CA LEU A 770 -37.25 -18.69 -52.80
C LEU A 770 -38.71 -18.55 -53.26
N TYR A 771 -39.23 -17.33 -53.29
CA TYR A 771 -40.56 -17.02 -53.82
C TYR A 771 -40.63 -17.16 -55.34
N SER A 772 -39.66 -16.59 -56.05
CA SER A 772 -39.67 -16.51 -57.52
C SER A 772 -39.37 -17.86 -58.18
N TYR A 773 -38.51 -18.66 -57.55
CA TYR A 773 -38.17 -20.03 -57.96
C TYR A 773 -39.01 -21.09 -57.26
N ASN A 774 -40.13 -20.73 -56.61
CA ASN A 774 -41.05 -21.69 -56.01
C ASN A 774 -41.61 -22.64 -57.08
N GLN A 775 -41.08 -23.87 -57.13
CA GLN A 775 -41.55 -24.94 -58.02
C GLN A 775 -42.74 -25.72 -57.41
N GLY A 776 -43.17 -25.35 -56.21
CA GLY A 776 -44.19 -26.03 -55.40
C GLY A 776 -45.61 -25.53 -55.62
N SER A 777 -46.00 -25.07 -56.82
CA SER A 777 -47.42 -24.80 -57.07
C SER A 777 -48.18 -26.13 -56.97
N LEU A 778 -48.78 -26.39 -55.81
CA LEU A 778 -49.65 -27.54 -55.48
C LEU A 778 -50.81 -27.72 -56.49
N SER A 779 -51.05 -26.74 -57.36
CA SER A 779 -51.91 -26.83 -58.54
C SER A 779 -51.55 -27.98 -59.49
N GLY A 780 -50.27 -28.37 -59.60
CA GLY A 780 -49.86 -29.50 -60.44
C GLY A 780 -50.34 -30.86 -59.94
N VAL A 781 -50.58 -31.01 -58.63
CA VAL A 781 -51.10 -32.25 -58.03
C VAL A 781 -52.61 -32.38 -58.25
N LYS A 782 -53.34 -31.27 -58.43
CA LYS A 782 -54.78 -31.30 -58.78
C LYS A 782 -55.05 -31.67 -60.25
N GLN A 783 -54.06 -31.60 -61.14
CA GLN A 783 -54.27 -31.85 -62.56
C GLN A 783 -54.07 -33.31 -62.97
N THR A 784 -53.45 -34.13 -62.10
CA THR A 784 -53.33 -35.59 -62.28
C THR A 784 -54.51 -36.40 -61.71
N THR A 785 -55.48 -35.76 -61.05
CA THR A 785 -56.69 -36.44 -60.53
C THR A 785 -57.96 -36.21 -61.35
N ASN A 786 -57.87 -35.59 -62.54
CA ASN A 786 -59.05 -35.30 -63.39
C ASN A 786 -58.90 -35.71 -64.87
N THR A 787 -58.18 -36.80 -65.15
CA THR A 787 -58.18 -37.46 -66.48
C THR A 787 -58.31 -38.98 -66.34
N SER A 788 -59.43 -39.42 -65.78
CA SER A 788 -60.00 -40.74 -66.03
C SER A 788 -61.32 -40.58 -66.80
N LYS A 789 -61.20 -40.17 -68.06
CA LYS A 789 -62.15 -40.57 -69.11
C LYS A 789 -61.34 -41.27 -70.20
N LEU A 790 -61.28 -42.59 -70.07
CA LEU A 790 -61.02 -43.51 -71.16
C LEU A 790 -61.98 -43.14 -72.32
N SER A 791 -61.43 -42.67 -73.44
CA SER A 791 -62.05 -42.88 -74.74
C SER A 791 -61.03 -43.62 -75.59
N TYR A 792 -61.27 -44.91 -75.72
CA TYR A 792 -60.78 -45.75 -76.81
C TYR A 792 -61.00 -45.02 -78.15
N VAL A 793 -59.94 -44.75 -78.91
CA VAL A 793 -59.97 -44.77 -80.37
C VAL A 793 -58.62 -45.31 -80.87
N THR A 794 -58.77 -46.30 -81.73
CA THR A 794 -57.82 -47.15 -82.44
C THR A 794 -56.79 -46.44 -83.33
N ASP A 795 -55.73 -47.21 -83.60
CA ASP A 795 -54.57 -46.94 -84.44
C ASP A 795 -54.88 -46.77 -85.94
N SER A 796 -53.95 -46.04 -86.58
CA SER A 796 -53.51 -46.19 -87.97
C SER A 796 -54.48 -45.87 -89.12
N ARG A 797 -54.19 -44.79 -89.86
CA ARG A 797 -53.92 -44.93 -91.31
C ARG A 797 -53.13 -43.77 -91.89
N GLU A 798 -52.18 -44.17 -92.71
CA GLU A 798 -51.25 -43.38 -93.51
C GLU A 798 -51.92 -42.50 -94.58
N ASN A 799 -51.09 -41.57 -95.06
CA ASN A 799 -50.87 -41.20 -96.46
C ASN A 799 -51.59 -39.99 -97.08
N PHE A 800 -50.69 -39.10 -97.54
CA PHE A 800 -50.60 -38.48 -98.86
C PHE A 800 -51.48 -37.27 -99.21
N ASN A 801 -50.76 -36.22 -99.62
CA ASN A 801 -51.01 -35.32 -100.73
C ASN A 801 -52.47 -34.95 -101.03
N SER A 802 -52.79 -33.66 -100.97
CA SER A 802 -52.55 -32.74 -102.09
C SER A 802 -53.28 -31.43 -101.85
N SER A 803 -52.64 -30.36 -102.33
CA SER A 803 -53.22 -29.20 -103.00
C SER A 803 -54.74 -28.99 -102.92
N ALA A 804 -55.15 -27.80 -102.49
CA ALA A 804 -55.80 -26.80 -103.36
C ALA A 804 -56.72 -25.88 -102.55
N ASN A 805 -56.56 -24.59 -102.83
CA ASN A 805 -57.58 -23.55 -102.84
C ASN A 805 -59.00 -23.92 -102.37
N SER A 806 -59.48 -23.19 -101.37
CA SER A 806 -60.71 -22.43 -101.55
C SER A 806 -60.79 -21.30 -100.52
N SER A 807 -60.74 -20.08 -101.04
CA SER A 807 -61.44 -18.92 -100.55
C SER A 807 -62.78 -19.26 -99.88
N SER A 808 -63.13 -18.58 -98.80
CA SER A 808 -64.24 -17.61 -98.79
C SER A 808 -64.89 -17.41 -97.41
N VAL A 809 -65.46 -16.21 -97.29
CA VAL A 809 -66.59 -15.80 -96.44
C VAL A 809 -66.29 -15.30 -95.03
N ASN A 810 -66.17 -13.96 -95.00
CA ASN A 810 -66.64 -13.03 -93.96
C ASN A 810 -67.84 -13.53 -93.15
N ARG A 811 -67.82 -13.26 -91.84
CA ARG A 811 -69.00 -12.64 -91.19
C ARG A 811 -68.60 -11.82 -89.97
N THR A 812 -68.74 -10.52 -90.17
CA THR A 812 -69.05 -9.47 -89.21
C THR A 812 -70.23 -9.81 -88.30
N THR A 813 -70.14 -9.50 -87.01
CA THR A 813 -71.26 -8.98 -86.18
C THR A 813 -70.65 -8.49 -84.86
N TYR A 814 -70.48 -7.18 -84.64
CA TYR A 814 -71.43 -6.16 -84.17
C TYR A 814 -71.73 -6.20 -82.67
N ASP A 815 -71.72 -4.99 -82.12
CA ASP A 815 -72.35 -4.49 -80.88
C ASP A 815 -71.74 -4.89 -79.52
N SER A 816 -71.21 -3.93 -78.76
CA SER A 816 -71.85 -2.83 -77.98
C SER A 816 -71.93 -3.31 -76.52
N SER A 817 -71.85 -2.53 -75.45
CA SER A 817 -71.76 -1.10 -75.16
C SER A 817 -71.48 -1.00 -73.64
N PHE A 818 -71.41 0.23 -73.11
CA PHE A 818 -71.62 0.62 -71.70
C PHE A 818 -70.43 0.73 -70.72
N THR A 819 -69.83 1.92 -70.74
CA THR A 819 -69.74 2.93 -69.66
C THR A 819 -69.93 2.53 -68.18
N SER A 820 -69.00 2.97 -67.32
CA SER A 820 -69.13 4.07 -66.34
C SER A 820 -67.95 4.01 -65.34
N SER A 821 -67.18 5.09 -65.18
CA SER A 821 -67.21 6.02 -64.02
C SER A 821 -66.94 5.31 -62.68
N SER A 822 -65.96 5.68 -61.87
CA SER A 822 -65.77 7.01 -61.28
C SER A 822 -64.35 7.21 -60.71
N ARG A 823 -64.02 8.49 -60.51
CA ARG A 823 -62.76 9.06 -60.01
C ARG A 823 -62.58 8.91 -58.49
N GLY A 824 -61.32 8.90 -58.09
CA GLY A 824 -60.78 9.11 -56.74
C GLY A 824 -59.28 8.92 -56.81
#